data_AF-A0A2V9N6L2-F1
#
_entry.id   AF-A0A2V9N6L2-F1
#
_cell.length_a   1.000
_cell.length_b   1.000
_cell.length_c   1.000
_cell.angle_alpha   90.00
_cell.angle_beta   90.00
_cell.angle_gamma   90.00
#
_symmetry.space_group_name_H-M   'P 1'
#
loop_
_entity.id
_entity.type
_entity.pdbx_description
1 polymer ?
#
loop_
_entity_poly.entity_id
_entity_poly.type
_entity_poly.pdbx_seq_one_letter_code
_entity_poly.pdbx_strand_id
1 'polypeptide(L)'
;MSTQTLEYDLYLDETGRFQEGIVDPKQREAGRQRGASQLAGLVLPRNKGDSEAAKIVADANRQANFPPRHVIHATEIIEKNRVTYLRIVDSIIKSVVREQDWQCVRLVNAERISYFDRPTTYANLIAEVTLRTFQQKLRQHPQKKICIRLIDPKYKPGKGQSPLSADEYRKRISEYLGFAEVRYGLTRESRNWRFDGVVERTYRDSPTLQICDVLSHASADKFERLRTQRTLAETLKGLFGEYDFTLTIRELFERVDDLVKEHSFGMALMILAESLVHAPHATKQDQEFAAKLEERLGYIIGRLGRMDFRGRDPQLALLVGWLDQLVGQQRLLDKGYEIAHWLLEHLETALRTHLATHKDEPTLDWFAYSLRRWALTACNHKGVLLKAQTEMEAMQYLQPSVAMQWERIPLVMDGLIAQAVHYTDCFEFDKASQRMRFVADSLKMQANEFHRVMKDDFPATLRFDLRARALGTLVQSEIFAGTADPARLQSARNASEEAMAEFNSLSDRARQYQYRCHLETVARDYDTARKYLVWSLEGADAEPTEYSHNRIADLIADKSVDPEWKAEFTLLHWLRIGAYACLNAHEASHHVLAVDRIAGDDQIDTESEQIDISIERDKFLAALDRSEQLNSGACQGRLSEYPAHSILRFVAVINAARRNWDESLLALRRLHALDPIEKGELVLAMIQLAAQTEVAA
;
A
#
# COMPACT_ATOMS: atom_id res chain seq x y z
N MET A 1 -7.16 27.84 -17.36
CA MET A 1 -7.57 27.06 -18.55
C MET A 1 -7.75 25.62 -18.10
N SER A 2 -8.91 24.99 -18.31
CA SER A 2 -9.10 23.59 -17.91
C SER A 2 -8.29 22.68 -18.84
N THR A 3 -7.47 21.81 -18.26
CA THR A 3 -6.71 20.82 -19.02
C THR A 3 -7.71 19.79 -19.56
N GLN A 4 -7.86 19.73 -20.88
CA GLN A 4 -8.77 18.77 -21.52
C GLN A 4 -8.27 17.33 -21.27
N THR A 5 -9.18 16.46 -20.81
CA THR A 5 -8.93 15.03 -20.61
C THR A 5 -9.30 14.24 -21.86
N LEU A 6 -8.43 13.32 -22.26
CA LEU A 6 -8.66 12.33 -23.30
C LEU A 6 -8.83 10.97 -22.63
N GLU A 7 -9.97 10.31 -22.90
CA GLU A 7 -10.34 9.05 -22.25
C GLU A 7 -10.28 7.90 -23.25
N TYR A 8 -9.61 6.81 -22.86
CA TYR A 8 -9.33 5.65 -23.69
C TYR A 8 -9.69 4.34 -22.99
N ASP A 9 -10.28 3.41 -23.74
CA ASP A 9 -10.39 2.00 -23.37
C ASP A 9 -9.19 1.23 -23.95
N LEU A 10 -8.46 0.50 -23.10
CA LEU A 10 -7.39 -0.41 -23.48
C LEU A 10 -7.93 -1.85 -23.43
N TYR A 11 -8.12 -2.46 -24.59
CA TYR A 11 -8.52 -3.85 -24.74
C TYR A 11 -7.28 -4.69 -24.99
N LEU A 12 -7.12 -5.78 -24.24
CA LEU A 12 -5.98 -6.68 -24.38
C LEU A 12 -6.47 -8.12 -24.45
N ASP A 13 -5.69 -8.95 -25.14
CA ASP A 13 -5.79 -10.40 -25.04
C ASP A 13 -4.40 -11.03 -25.08
N GLU A 14 -4.26 -12.17 -24.43
CA GLU A 14 -2.99 -12.86 -24.32
C GLU A 14 -2.75 -13.87 -25.44
N THR A 15 -1.47 -14.15 -25.67
CA THR A 15 -1.07 -15.41 -26.30
C THR A 15 0.17 -15.94 -25.62
N GLY A 16 0.07 -17.17 -25.14
CA GLY A 16 1.10 -17.79 -24.30
C GLY A 16 0.44 -18.61 -23.18
N ARG A 17 1.22 -19.45 -22.50
CA ARG A 17 0.78 -20.13 -21.26
C ARG A 17 1.50 -19.56 -20.03
N PHE A 18 2.20 -18.43 -20.19
CA PHE A 18 2.97 -17.76 -19.14
C PHE A 18 3.86 -18.75 -18.38
N GLN A 19 4.56 -19.61 -19.11
CA GLN A 19 5.31 -20.72 -18.52
C GLN A 19 6.53 -20.27 -17.71
N GLU A 20 7.00 -19.06 -17.95
CA GLU A 20 7.99 -18.37 -17.12
C GLU A 20 7.57 -18.35 -15.64
N GLY A 21 6.27 -18.20 -15.34
CA GLY A 21 5.70 -18.21 -13.99
C GLY A 21 5.33 -19.60 -13.45
N ILE A 22 5.85 -20.69 -14.01
CA ILE A 22 5.68 -22.04 -13.43
C ILE A 22 6.76 -22.27 -12.38
N VAL A 23 6.32 -22.38 -11.12
CA VAL A 23 7.20 -22.66 -9.97
C VAL A 23 7.65 -24.13 -9.93
N ASP A 24 6.79 -25.08 -10.38
CA ASP A 24 7.09 -26.53 -10.38
C ASP A 24 7.97 -26.95 -11.57
N PRO A 25 9.22 -27.42 -11.35
CA PRO A 25 10.13 -27.87 -12.41
C PRO A 25 9.53 -28.98 -13.30
N LYS A 26 8.72 -29.89 -12.73
CA LYS A 26 8.12 -31.01 -13.48
C LYS A 26 7.06 -30.54 -14.47
N GLN A 27 6.29 -29.51 -14.11
CA GLN A 27 5.32 -28.88 -15.01
C GLN A 27 6.00 -28.06 -16.12
N ARG A 28 7.19 -27.51 -15.83
CA ARG A 28 8.01 -26.76 -16.79
C ARG A 28 8.58 -27.67 -17.88
N GLU A 29 9.03 -28.87 -17.52
CA GLU A 29 9.57 -29.87 -18.48
C GLU A 29 8.49 -30.51 -19.36
N ALA A 30 7.29 -30.74 -18.82
CA ALA A 30 6.19 -31.37 -19.55
C ALA A 30 5.55 -30.46 -20.61
N GLY A 31 5.68 -29.14 -20.49
CA GLY A 31 5.13 -28.18 -21.42
C GLY A 31 6.23 -27.44 -22.18
N ARG A 32 6.77 -27.97 -23.28
CA ARG A 32 7.61 -27.16 -24.17
C ARG A 32 6.74 -26.16 -24.94
N GLN A 33 6.57 -24.93 -24.47
CA GLN A 33 6.11 -23.87 -25.38
C GLN A 33 7.21 -23.45 -26.35
N ARG A 34 6.83 -23.36 -27.62
CA ARG A 34 7.48 -22.50 -28.61
C ARG A 34 6.88 -21.11 -28.41
N GLY A 35 7.68 -20.14 -27.96
CA GLY A 35 7.27 -18.74 -27.84
C GLY A 35 7.57 -18.01 -26.54
N ALA A 36 7.52 -16.69 -26.60
CA ALA A 36 7.50 -15.77 -25.47
C ALA A 36 6.05 -15.40 -25.16
N SER A 37 5.70 -15.18 -23.88
CA SER A 37 4.37 -14.66 -23.55
C SER A 37 4.21 -13.25 -24.13
N GLN A 38 3.00 -12.96 -24.57
CA GLN A 38 2.69 -11.64 -25.12
C GLN A 38 1.26 -11.23 -24.81
N LEU A 39 1.06 -9.92 -24.82
CA LEU A 39 -0.23 -9.26 -24.78
C LEU A 39 -0.35 -8.45 -26.07
N ALA A 40 -1.50 -8.49 -26.73
CA ALA A 40 -1.79 -7.57 -27.81
C ALA A 40 -3.25 -7.17 -27.82
N GLY A 41 -3.54 -5.99 -28.38
CA GLY A 41 -4.90 -5.52 -28.49
C GLY A 41 -5.01 -4.11 -29.04
N LEU A 42 -5.95 -3.33 -28.52
CA LEU A 42 -6.37 -2.05 -29.08
C LEU A 42 -6.51 -0.98 -27.99
N VAL A 43 -6.08 0.24 -28.32
CA VAL A 43 -6.35 1.46 -27.56
C VAL A 43 -7.32 2.31 -28.37
N LEU A 44 -8.53 2.49 -27.83
CA LEU A 44 -9.63 3.17 -28.51
C LEU A 44 -10.15 4.33 -27.67
N PRO A 45 -10.68 5.41 -28.27
CA PRO A 45 -11.44 6.40 -27.52
C PRO A 45 -12.60 5.73 -26.76
N ARG A 46 -12.85 6.21 -25.54
CA ARG A 46 -13.87 5.67 -24.64
C ARG A 46 -15.20 5.45 -25.36
N ASN A 47 -15.76 4.24 -25.21
CA ASN A 47 -17.07 3.85 -25.76
C ASN A 47 -17.19 3.86 -27.30
N LYS A 48 -16.09 3.90 -28.08
CA LYS A 48 -16.11 3.91 -29.56
C LYS A 48 -15.69 2.58 -30.23
N GLY A 49 -15.66 1.46 -29.50
CA GLY A 49 -15.09 0.20 -30.00
C GLY A 49 -16.11 -0.84 -30.49
N ASP A 50 -17.09 -1.20 -29.66
CA ASP A 50 -17.83 -2.45 -29.85
C ASP A 50 -18.77 -2.47 -31.07
N SER A 51 -19.38 -1.34 -31.44
CA SER A 51 -20.28 -1.26 -32.61
C SER A 51 -19.54 -1.46 -33.93
N GLU A 52 -18.39 -0.82 -34.08
CA GLU A 52 -17.51 -0.92 -35.23
C GLU A 52 -16.85 -2.31 -35.25
N ALA A 53 -16.36 -2.78 -34.11
CA ALA A 53 -15.81 -4.13 -33.97
C ALA A 53 -16.82 -5.22 -34.37
N ALA A 54 -18.11 -5.07 -34.03
CA ALA A 54 -19.15 -6.01 -34.46
C ALA A 54 -19.29 -6.09 -35.98
N LYS A 55 -19.17 -4.96 -36.69
CA LYS A 55 -19.20 -4.93 -38.17
C LYS A 55 -17.96 -5.62 -38.74
N ILE A 56 -16.77 -5.33 -38.18
CA ILE A 56 -15.50 -5.95 -38.61
C ILE A 56 -15.54 -7.47 -38.41
N VAL A 57 -16.00 -7.94 -37.26
CA VAL A 57 -16.15 -9.38 -36.95
C VAL A 57 -17.16 -10.05 -37.88
N ALA A 58 -18.32 -9.42 -38.11
CA ALA A 58 -19.34 -9.95 -39.02
C ALA A 58 -18.84 -10.07 -40.47
N ASP A 59 -18.09 -9.08 -40.95
CA ASP A 59 -17.50 -9.08 -42.29
C ASP A 59 -16.37 -10.11 -42.41
N ALA A 60 -15.53 -10.25 -41.37
CA ALA A 60 -14.49 -11.29 -41.31
C ALA A 60 -15.10 -12.70 -41.34
N ASN A 61 -16.16 -12.94 -40.56
CA ASN A 61 -16.93 -14.19 -40.61
C ASN A 61 -17.50 -14.45 -42.01
N ARG A 62 -18.08 -13.43 -42.65
CA ARG A 62 -18.64 -13.56 -44.01
C ARG A 62 -17.56 -13.95 -45.02
N GLN A 63 -16.39 -13.32 -44.99
CA GLN A 63 -15.27 -13.64 -45.89
C GLN A 63 -14.67 -15.04 -45.63
N ALA A 64 -14.79 -15.51 -44.39
CA ALA A 64 -14.31 -16.82 -43.96
C ALA A 64 -15.36 -17.94 -44.11
N ASN A 65 -16.55 -17.65 -44.62
CA ASN A 65 -17.71 -18.57 -44.69
C ASN A 65 -18.19 -19.08 -43.32
N PHE A 66 -18.09 -18.25 -42.28
CA PHE A 66 -18.74 -18.49 -40.98
C PHE A 66 -20.08 -17.76 -40.88
N PRO A 67 -21.01 -18.24 -40.02
CA PRO A 67 -22.18 -17.47 -39.65
C PRO A 67 -21.78 -16.07 -39.15
N PRO A 68 -22.49 -14.98 -39.53
CA PRO A 68 -22.12 -13.62 -39.13
C PRO A 68 -22.01 -13.41 -37.61
N ARG A 69 -22.77 -14.18 -36.83
CA ARG A 69 -22.78 -14.16 -35.34
C ARG A 69 -21.86 -15.21 -34.70
N HIS A 70 -21.00 -15.86 -35.48
CA HIS A 70 -20.05 -16.80 -34.93
C HIS A 70 -19.00 -16.05 -34.10
N VAL A 71 -18.76 -16.53 -32.88
CA VAL A 71 -17.71 -15.97 -32.02
C VAL A 71 -16.36 -16.42 -32.57
N ILE A 72 -15.48 -15.46 -32.84
CA ILE A 72 -14.12 -15.74 -33.30
C ILE A 72 -13.27 -16.09 -32.08
N HIS A 73 -12.63 -17.27 -32.13
CA HIS A 73 -11.59 -17.67 -31.19
C HIS A 73 -10.42 -18.24 -32.00
N ALA A 74 -9.35 -17.47 -32.13
CA ALA A 74 -8.25 -17.67 -33.07
C ALA A 74 -7.59 -19.05 -32.93
N THR A 75 -7.38 -19.50 -31.69
CA THR A 75 -6.81 -20.82 -31.38
C THR A 75 -7.69 -21.95 -31.92
N GLU A 76 -9.01 -21.86 -31.77
CA GLU A 76 -9.92 -22.91 -32.25
C GLU A 76 -10.00 -22.96 -33.77
N ILE A 77 -9.95 -21.79 -34.41
CA ILE A 77 -10.09 -21.67 -35.86
C ILE A 77 -8.82 -22.18 -36.55
N ILE A 78 -7.63 -21.80 -36.07
CA ILE A 78 -6.38 -22.23 -36.70
C ILE A 78 -6.18 -23.75 -36.61
N GLU A 79 -6.60 -24.37 -35.50
CA GLU A 79 -6.53 -25.82 -35.28
C GLU A 79 -7.44 -26.59 -36.24
N LYS A 80 -8.61 -26.04 -36.55
CA LYS A 80 -9.58 -26.65 -37.49
C LYS A 80 -9.22 -26.38 -38.95
N ASN A 81 -8.91 -25.13 -39.30
CA ASN A 81 -8.66 -24.73 -40.69
C ASN A 81 -7.78 -23.46 -40.78
N ARG A 82 -6.51 -23.67 -41.12
CA ARG A 82 -5.53 -22.58 -41.32
C ARG A 82 -5.92 -21.59 -42.43
N VAL A 83 -6.54 -22.04 -43.53
CA VAL A 83 -6.94 -21.16 -44.63
C VAL A 83 -8.02 -20.20 -44.16
N THR A 84 -9.01 -20.72 -43.43
CA THR A 84 -10.08 -19.93 -42.83
C THR A 84 -9.53 -18.92 -41.82
N TYR A 85 -8.62 -19.36 -40.93
CA TYR A 85 -7.92 -18.47 -40.01
C TYR A 85 -7.22 -17.30 -40.73
N LEU A 86 -6.46 -17.59 -41.79
CA LEU A 86 -5.75 -16.54 -42.54
C LEU A 86 -6.71 -15.55 -43.23
N ARG A 87 -7.88 -15.99 -43.69
CA ARG A 87 -8.91 -15.09 -44.25
C ARG A 87 -9.50 -14.16 -43.19
N ILE A 88 -9.75 -14.67 -41.98
CA ILE A 88 -10.22 -13.86 -40.85
C ILE A 88 -9.17 -12.82 -40.49
N VAL A 89 -7.91 -13.23 -40.33
CA VAL A 89 -6.80 -12.34 -39.99
C VAL A 89 -6.63 -11.25 -41.05
N ASP A 90 -6.66 -11.61 -42.34
CA ASP A 90 -6.56 -10.65 -43.44
C ASP A 90 -7.72 -9.63 -43.44
N SER A 91 -8.96 -10.11 -43.27
CA SER A 91 -10.15 -9.25 -43.19
C SER A 91 -10.09 -8.29 -42.00
N ILE A 92 -9.71 -8.78 -40.82
CA ILE A 92 -9.60 -7.97 -39.60
C ILE A 92 -8.51 -6.92 -39.77
N ILE A 93 -7.29 -7.31 -40.16
CA ILE A 93 -6.18 -6.37 -40.33
C ILE A 93 -6.55 -5.28 -41.35
N LYS A 94 -7.11 -5.64 -42.51
CA LYS A 94 -7.51 -4.66 -43.53
C LYS A 94 -8.61 -3.70 -43.05
N SER A 95 -9.48 -4.16 -42.16
CA SER A 95 -10.54 -3.32 -41.60
C SER A 95 -9.99 -2.39 -40.53
N VAL A 96 -9.16 -2.90 -39.62
CA VAL A 96 -8.49 -2.11 -38.58
C VAL A 96 -7.61 -1.00 -39.18
N VAL A 97 -6.90 -1.27 -40.29
CA VAL A 97 -6.13 -0.24 -41.04
C VAL A 97 -6.99 0.96 -41.46
N ARG A 98 -8.29 0.77 -41.69
CA ARG A 98 -9.19 1.84 -42.13
C ARG A 98 -9.74 2.68 -40.98
N GLU A 99 -9.62 2.21 -39.75
CA GLU A 99 -10.12 2.89 -38.56
C GLU A 99 -9.04 3.84 -38.00
N GLN A 100 -9.17 5.13 -38.28
CA GLN A 100 -8.15 6.13 -37.93
C GLN A 100 -7.94 6.31 -36.42
N ASP A 101 -8.97 6.07 -35.62
CA ASP A 101 -8.93 6.23 -34.16
C ASP A 101 -8.48 4.95 -33.42
N TRP A 102 -8.16 3.87 -34.15
CA TRP A 102 -7.81 2.58 -33.57
C TRP A 102 -6.30 2.40 -33.54
N GLN A 103 -5.73 2.31 -32.34
CA GLN A 103 -4.30 2.07 -32.17
C GLN A 103 -4.07 0.62 -31.72
N CYS A 104 -3.41 -0.18 -32.54
CA CYS A 104 -2.94 -1.50 -32.13
C CYS A 104 -1.79 -1.36 -31.12
N VAL A 105 -1.79 -2.18 -30.07
CA VAL A 105 -0.73 -2.24 -29.06
C VAL A 105 -0.29 -3.67 -28.83
N ARG A 106 1.00 -3.86 -28.56
CA ARG A 106 1.58 -5.17 -28.28
C ARG A 106 2.71 -5.05 -27.26
N LEU A 107 2.79 -6.03 -26.36
CA LEU A 107 3.92 -6.23 -25.46
C LEU A 107 4.39 -7.68 -25.56
N VAL A 108 5.67 -7.90 -25.85
CA VAL A 108 6.28 -9.24 -25.92
C VAL A 108 7.27 -9.43 -24.79
N ASN A 109 7.09 -10.45 -23.95
CA ASN A 109 8.06 -10.88 -22.93
C ASN A 109 9.21 -11.67 -23.56
N ALA A 110 9.99 -11.03 -24.44
CA ALA A 110 10.95 -11.70 -25.32
C ALA A 110 12.02 -12.50 -24.57
N GLU A 111 12.32 -12.08 -23.34
CA GLU A 111 13.33 -12.71 -22.49
C GLU A 111 12.74 -13.56 -21.36
N ARG A 112 11.42 -13.76 -21.37
CA ARG A 112 10.71 -14.68 -20.45
C ARG A 112 10.91 -14.30 -18.99
N ILE A 113 10.87 -13.01 -18.69
CA ILE A 113 10.93 -12.47 -17.33
C ILE A 113 9.77 -13.07 -16.53
N SER A 114 10.10 -13.68 -15.39
CA SER A 114 9.14 -14.28 -14.46
C SER A 114 9.03 -13.45 -13.21
N TYR A 115 7.80 -13.17 -12.79
CA TYR A 115 7.51 -12.52 -11.52
C TYR A 115 6.95 -13.56 -10.56
N PHE A 116 7.80 -14.51 -10.16
CA PHE A 116 7.49 -15.62 -9.25
C PHE A 116 6.50 -16.66 -9.81
N ASP A 117 5.24 -16.29 -10.07
CA ASP A 117 4.20 -17.18 -10.56
C ASP A 117 3.45 -16.63 -11.80
N ARG A 118 2.56 -17.44 -12.39
CA ARG A 118 1.79 -17.03 -13.58
C ARG A 118 0.83 -15.87 -13.32
N PRO A 119 -0.01 -15.89 -12.26
CA PRO A 119 -0.89 -14.76 -11.95
C PRO A 119 -0.13 -13.44 -11.84
N THR A 120 0.97 -13.44 -11.10
CA THR A 120 1.78 -12.25 -10.84
C THR A 120 2.51 -11.81 -12.11
N THR A 121 3.07 -12.74 -12.89
CA THR A 121 3.68 -12.41 -14.18
C THR A 121 2.68 -11.76 -15.14
N TYR A 122 1.47 -12.30 -15.24
CA TYR A 122 0.42 -11.73 -16.08
C TYR A 122 0.06 -10.31 -15.64
N ALA A 123 -0.20 -10.11 -14.34
CA ALA A 123 -0.55 -8.80 -13.78
C ALA A 123 0.54 -7.74 -14.03
N ASN A 124 1.81 -8.11 -13.90
CA ASN A 124 2.95 -7.22 -14.16
C ASN A 124 3.10 -6.88 -15.66
N LEU A 125 2.83 -7.84 -16.57
CA LEU A 125 2.83 -7.55 -18.00
C LEU A 125 1.69 -6.60 -18.40
N ILE A 126 0.52 -6.74 -17.77
CA ILE A 126 -0.61 -5.82 -17.93
C ILE A 126 -0.25 -4.42 -17.42
N ALA A 127 0.40 -4.33 -16.26
CA ALA A 127 0.87 -3.06 -15.70
C ALA A 127 1.87 -2.37 -16.63
N GLU A 128 2.84 -3.13 -17.17
CA GLU A 128 3.86 -2.62 -18.07
C GLU A 128 3.27 -2.09 -19.40
N VAL A 129 2.41 -2.87 -20.06
CA VAL A 129 1.80 -2.41 -21.33
C VAL A 129 0.91 -1.18 -21.10
N THR A 130 0.23 -1.11 -19.95
CA THR A 130 -0.59 0.05 -19.58
C THR A 130 0.27 1.29 -19.37
N LEU A 131 1.37 1.18 -18.61
CA LEU A 131 2.34 2.27 -18.39
C LEU A 131 2.93 2.77 -19.71
N ARG A 132 3.41 1.88 -20.58
CA ARG A 132 3.98 2.27 -21.88
C ARG A 132 2.93 2.92 -22.78
N THR A 133 1.67 2.48 -22.70
CA THR A 133 0.57 3.12 -23.40
C THR A 133 0.32 4.55 -22.91
N PHE A 134 0.35 4.79 -21.59
CA PHE A 134 0.28 6.15 -21.03
C PHE A 134 1.40 7.03 -21.54
N GLN A 135 2.65 6.53 -21.50
CA GLN A 135 3.83 7.26 -21.96
C GLN A 135 3.70 7.64 -23.45
N GLN A 136 3.28 6.70 -24.29
CA GLN A 136 3.15 6.96 -25.72
C GLN A 136 2.00 7.92 -26.04
N LYS A 137 0.85 7.80 -25.35
CA LYS A 137 -0.28 8.75 -25.50
C LYS A 137 0.06 10.14 -25.00
N LEU A 138 0.85 10.26 -23.93
CA LEU A 138 1.31 11.55 -23.45
C LEU A 138 2.30 12.19 -24.44
N ARG A 139 3.22 11.44 -25.05
CA ARG A 139 4.10 11.95 -26.12
C ARG A 139 3.29 12.49 -27.31
N GLN A 140 2.20 11.81 -27.68
CA GLN A 140 1.29 12.25 -28.74
C GLN A 140 0.49 13.49 -28.33
N HIS A 141 0.19 13.66 -27.04
CA HIS A 141 -0.63 14.74 -26.51
C HIS A 141 -0.03 15.38 -25.23
N PRO A 142 1.12 16.09 -25.30
CA PRO A 142 1.87 16.49 -24.10
C PRO A 142 1.14 17.43 -23.14
N GLN A 143 0.10 18.12 -23.62
CA GLN A 143 -0.68 19.10 -22.84
C GLN A 143 -2.05 18.57 -22.38
N LYS A 144 -2.36 17.29 -22.60
CA LYS A 144 -3.66 16.70 -22.26
C LYS A 144 -3.51 15.75 -21.07
N LYS A 145 -4.58 15.64 -20.29
CA LYS A 145 -4.69 14.54 -19.33
C LYS A 145 -5.08 13.28 -20.09
N ILE A 146 -4.31 12.21 -19.93
CA ILE A 146 -4.57 10.90 -20.50
C ILE A 146 -5.24 10.06 -19.42
N CYS A 147 -6.37 9.49 -19.79
CA CYS A 147 -7.12 8.60 -18.94
C CYS A 147 -7.30 7.26 -19.64
N ILE A 148 -6.88 6.17 -18.99
CA ILE A 148 -7.01 4.80 -19.53
C ILE A 148 -7.83 3.98 -18.55
N ARG A 149 -8.78 3.20 -19.06
CA ARG A 149 -9.37 2.08 -18.31
C ARG A 149 -9.14 0.78 -19.06
N LEU A 150 -8.79 -0.24 -18.31
CA LEU A 150 -8.45 -1.56 -18.82
C LEU A 150 -9.74 -2.36 -19.03
N ILE A 151 -9.87 -3.00 -20.19
CA ILE A 151 -10.91 -3.97 -20.50
C ILE A 151 -10.21 -5.33 -20.68
N ASP A 152 -10.38 -6.21 -19.70
CA ASP A 152 -9.62 -7.46 -19.60
C ASP A 152 -10.50 -8.71 -19.72
N PRO A 153 -10.09 -9.74 -20.49
CA PRO A 153 -10.81 -11.00 -20.62
C PRO A 153 -10.52 -11.96 -19.46
N LYS A 154 -10.91 -11.63 -18.22
CA LYS A 154 -10.85 -12.53 -17.02
C LYS A 154 -9.78 -13.64 -17.09
N TYR A 155 -8.51 -13.27 -16.93
CA TYR A 155 -7.42 -14.25 -16.99
C TYR A 155 -7.58 -15.37 -15.96
N LYS A 156 -7.39 -16.63 -16.39
CA LYS A 156 -7.39 -17.82 -15.53
C LYS A 156 -6.06 -18.57 -15.62
N PRO A 157 -5.24 -18.58 -14.55
CA PRO A 157 -3.88 -19.13 -14.57
C PRO A 157 -3.81 -20.67 -14.70
N GLY A 158 -4.93 -21.38 -14.55
CA GLY A 158 -5.03 -22.82 -14.75
C GLY A 158 -6.43 -23.39 -14.52
N LYS A 159 -6.60 -24.70 -14.81
CA LYS A 159 -7.84 -25.43 -14.49
C LYS A 159 -7.98 -25.53 -12.97
N GLY A 160 -9.09 -25.03 -12.43
CA GLY A 160 -9.40 -25.07 -10.99
C GLY A 160 -8.87 -23.89 -10.18
N GLN A 161 -8.14 -22.95 -10.79
CA GLN A 161 -7.73 -21.71 -10.13
C GLN A 161 -8.76 -20.60 -10.37
N SER A 162 -8.93 -19.74 -9.36
CA SER A 162 -9.75 -18.54 -9.48
C SER A 162 -9.17 -17.58 -10.53
N PRO A 163 -10.01 -16.83 -11.26
CA PRO A 163 -9.54 -15.72 -12.07
C PRO A 163 -8.77 -14.71 -11.23
N LEU A 164 -7.85 -13.97 -11.86
CA LEU A 164 -7.22 -12.82 -11.22
C LEU A 164 -8.29 -11.76 -10.88
N SER A 165 -8.21 -11.13 -9.70
CA SER A 165 -9.16 -10.09 -9.31
C SER A 165 -8.84 -8.75 -10.00
N ALA A 166 -9.88 -7.95 -10.24
CA ALA A 166 -9.73 -6.57 -10.69
C ALA A 166 -8.81 -5.73 -9.78
N ASP A 167 -8.79 -6.04 -8.48
CA ASP A 167 -7.98 -5.33 -7.49
C ASP A 167 -6.48 -5.61 -7.65
N GLU A 168 -6.09 -6.83 -8.04
CA GLU A 168 -4.68 -7.15 -8.30
C GLU A 168 -4.16 -6.36 -9.50
N TYR A 169 -4.94 -6.26 -10.58
CA TYR A 169 -4.57 -5.40 -11.73
C TYR A 169 -4.44 -3.93 -11.32
N ARG A 170 -5.42 -3.40 -10.56
CA ARG A 170 -5.37 -2.01 -10.07
C ARG A 170 -4.12 -1.78 -9.24
N LYS A 171 -3.83 -2.67 -8.29
CA LYS A 171 -2.64 -2.62 -7.45
C LYS A 171 -1.37 -2.54 -8.29
N ARG A 172 -1.16 -3.47 -9.23
CA ARG A 172 0.06 -3.51 -10.07
C ARG A 172 0.18 -2.32 -10.99
N ILE A 173 -0.92 -1.87 -11.62
CA ILE A 173 -0.90 -0.68 -12.46
C ILE A 173 -0.56 0.55 -11.63
N SER A 174 -1.18 0.72 -10.46
CA SER A 174 -0.88 1.82 -9.54
C SER A 174 0.57 1.79 -9.05
N GLU A 175 1.12 0.63 -8.72
CA GLU A 175 2.54 0.45 -8.39
C GLU A 175 3.44 0.96 -9.53
N TYR A 176 3.21 0.52 -10.77
CA TYR A 176 4.01 0.89 -11.93
C TYR A 176 3.90 2.39 -12.28
N LEU A 177 2.69 2.96 -12.21
CA LEU A 177 2.48 4.39 -12.42
C LEU A 177 3.16 5.22 -11.33
N GLY A 178 3.03 4.82 -10.06
CA GLY A 178 3.70 5.46 -8.93
C GLY A 178 5.23 5.37 -9.04
N PHE A 179 5.77 4.24 -9.49
CA PHE A 179 7.21 4.12 -9.75
C PHE A 179 7.66 5.04 -10.87
N ALA A 180 6.89 5.14 -11.96
CA ALA A 180 7.21 6.07 -13.03
C ALA A 180 7.16 7.53 -12.53
N GLU A 181 6.17 7.91 -11.73
CA GLU A 181 6.07 9.24 -11.10
C GLU A 181 7.31 9.63 -10.29
N VAL A 182 7.79 8.70 -9.46
CA VAL A 182 9.00 8.90 -8.65
C VAL A 182 10.24 8.96 -9.53
N ARG A 183 10.35 8.07 -10.53
CA ARG A 183 11.53 7.97 -11.40
C ARG A 183 11.70 9.17 -12.34
N TYR A 184 10.61 9.77 -12.80
CA TYR A 184 10.64 11.02 -13.56
C TYR A 184 10.65 12.27 -12.67
N GLY A 185 10.79 12.10 -11.34
CA GLY A 185 10.99 13.17 -10.38
C GLY A 185 9.78 14.10 -10.24
N LEU A 186 8.63 13.62 -9.73
CA LEU A 186 7.43 14.43 -9.46
C LEU A 186 7.10 15.44 -10.59
N THR A 187 7.43 15.10 -11.84
CA THR A 187 7.33 16.03 -12.95
C THR A 187 5.86 16.28 -13.28
N ARG A 188 5.57 17.46 -13.83
CA ARG A 188 4.21 17.84 -14.26
C ARG A 188 3.56 16.83 -15.21
N GLU A 189 4.36 16.02 -15.89
CA GLU A 189 3.95 15.06 -16.92
C GLU A 189 3.14 13.90 -16.35
N SER A 190 3.51 13.34 -15.20
CA SER A 190 2.80 12.20 -14.61
C SER A 190 1.48 12.57 -13.94
N ARG A 191 1.32 13.83 -13.49
CA ARG A 191 0.01 14.38 -13.05
C ARG A 191 -1.08 14.36 -14.13
N ASN A 192 -0.68 14.12 -15.37
CA ASN A 192 -1.59 13.99 -16.49
C ASN A 192 -2.06 12.55 -16.72
N TRP A 193 -1.66 11.57 -15.91
CA TRP A 193 -2.16 10.20 -16.02
C TRP A 193 -3.31 9.95 -15.03
N ARG A 194 -4.35 9.25 -15.49
CA ARG A 194 -5.44 8.76 -14.65
C ARG A 194 -5.81 7.34 -15.07
N PHE A 195 -5.65 6.39 -14.16
CA PHE A 195 -6.16 5.03 -14.37
C PHE A 195 -7.58 4.93 -13.81
N ASP A 196 -8.56 4.65 -14.68
CA ASP A 196 -9.99 4.61 -14.33
C ASP A 196 -10.45 3.25 -13.80
N GLY A 197 -9.53 2.29 -13.70
CA GLY A 197 -9.81 0.95 -13.21
C GLY A 197 -9.98 -0.09 -14.31
N VAL A 198 -10.55 -1.22 -13.91
CA VAL A 198 -10.67 -2.44 -14.71
C VAL A 198 -12.13 -2.80 -14.88
N VAL A 199 -12.53 -3.07 -16.12
CA VAL A 199 -13.86 -3.60 -16.46
C VAL A 199 -13.68 -5.00 -17.01
N GLU A 200 -14.18 -5.98 -16.26
CA GLU A 200 -14.16 -7.37 -16.68
C GLU A 200 -15.21 -7.60 -17.79
N ARG A 201 -14.79 -8.18 -18.91
CA ARG A 201 -15.70 -8.62 -19.98
C ARG A 201 -15.33 -10.02 -20.44
N THR A 202 -16.28 -10.72 -21.04
CA THR A 202 -15.98 -11.99 -21.73
C THR A 202 -15.73 -11.72 -23.21
N TYR A 203 -14.81 -12.45 -23.83
CA TYR A 203 -14.55 -12.36 -25.27
C TYR A 203 -15.81 -12.68 -26.11
N ARG A 204 -16.75 -13.48 -25.57
CA ARG A 204 -18.01 -13.81 -26.22
C ARG A 204 -18.93 -12.60 -26.36
N ASP A 205 -18.87 -11.69 -25.40
CA ASP A 205 -19.77 -10.54 -25.31
C ASP A 205 -19.13 -9.24 -25.84
N SER A 206 -17.84 -9.26 -26.20
CA SER A 206 -17.13 -8.10 -26.76
C SER A 206 -16.48 -8.46 -28.10
N PRO A 207 -17.03 -7.96 -29.23
CA PRO A 207 -16.39 -8.08 -30.54
C PRO A 207 -14.99 -7.46 -30.57
N THR A 208 -14.73 -6.43 -29.75
CA THR A 208 -13.41 -5.82 -29.64
C THR A 208 -12.38 -6.80 -29.09
N LEU A 209 -12.72 -7.56 -28.04
CA LEU A 209 -11.84 -8.61 -27.51
C LEU A 209 -11.60 -9.75 -28.50
N GLN A 210 -12.57 -10.07 -29.37
CA GLN A 210 -12.35 -11.06 -30.45
C GLN A 210 -11.34 -10.57 -31.49
N ILE A 211 -11.29 -9.26 -31.74
CA ILE A 211 -10.24 -8.67 -32.59
C ILE A 211 -8.88 -8.75 -31.87
N CYS A 212 -8.83 -8.43 -30.57
CA CYS A 212 -7.61 -8.55 -29.76
C CYS A 212 -7.04 -9.98 -29.77
N ASP A 213 -7.89 -11.01 -29.61
CA ASP A 213 -7.51 -12.42 -29.74
C ASP A 213 -6.82 -12.70 -31.08
N VAL A 214 -7.43 -12.26 -32.19
CA VAL A 214 -6.86 -12.45 -33.53
C VAL A 214 -5.52 -11.72 -33.69
N LEU A 215 -5.40 -10.47 -33.21
CA LEU A 215 -4.16 -9.68 -33.29
C LEU A 215 -3.04 -10.29 -32.43
N SER A 216 -3.36 -10.70 -31.21
CA SER A 216 -2.46 -11.39 -30.29
C SER A 216 -2.01 -12.70 -30.93
N HIS A 217 -2.96 -13.55 -31.32
CA HIS A 217 -2.66 -14.84 -31.91
C HIS A 217 -1.86 -14.71 -33.23
N ALA A 218 -2.16 -13.74 -34.10
CA ALA A 218 -1.46 -13.55 -35.37
C ALA A 218 -0.03 -13.01 -35.22
N SER A 219 0.21 -12.19 -34.20
CA SER A 219 1.52 -11.59 -33.94
C SER A 219 2.50 -12.51 -33.20
N ALA A 220 2.00 -13.60 -32.62
CA ALA A 220 2.78 -14.56 -31.82
C ALA A 220 4.03 -15.09 -32.55
N ASP A 221 5.05 -15.44 -31.76
CA ASP A 221 6.31 -16.03 -32.23
C ASP A 221 6.97 -15.24 -33.35
N LYS A 222 7.09 -13.91 -33.18
CA LYS A 222 7.64 -13.01 -34.21
C LYS A 222 6.88 -13.14 -35.55
N PHE A 223 5.55 -13.20 -35.48
CA PHE A 223 4.66 -13.31 -36.64
C PHE A 223 4.79 -14.63 -37.43
N GLU A 224 5.36 -15.70 -36.84
CA GLU A 224 5.57 -16.99 -37.53
C GLU A 224 4.25 -17.59 -38.06
N ARG A 225 3.13 -17.30 -37.39
CA ARG A 225 1.79 -17.73 -37.84
C ARG A 225 1.40 -17.12 -39.19
N LEU A 226 2.00 -15.99 -39.58
CA LEU A 226 1.83 -15.32 -40.87
C LEU A 226 3.02 -15.52 -41.82
N ARG A 227 3.94 -16.47 -41.57
CA ARG A 227 5.13 -16.69 -42.41
C ARG A 227 4.87 -16.85 -43.91
N THR A 228 3.70 -17.39 -44.28
CA THR A 228 3.27 -17.60 -45.67
C THR A 228 2.57 -16.39 -46.29
N GLN A 229 2.32 -15.34 -45.50
CA GLN A 229 1.62 -14.11 -45.86
C GLN A 229 2.47 -12.90 -45.41
N ARG A 230 3.67 -12.74 -45.99
CA ARG A 230 4.66 -11.73 -45.54
C ARG A 230 4.12 -10.31 -45.56
N THR A 231 3.40 -9.93 -46.62
CA THR A 231 2.77 -8.60 -46.73
C THR A 231 1.77 -8.34 -45.61
N LEU A 232 1.03 -9.36 -45.19
CA LEU A 232 0.08 -9.26 -44.08
C LEU A 232 0.80 -9.14 -42.73
N ALA A 233 1.92 -9.87 -42.54
CA ALA A 233 2.75 -9.75 -41.36
C ALA A 233 3.39 -8.37 -41.24
N GLU A 234 3.90 -7.82 -42.34
CA GLU A 234 4.45 -6.45 -42.42
C GLU A 234 3.37 -5.41 -42.13
N THR A 235 2.16 -5.60 -42.67
CA THR A 235 1.01 -4.71 -42.39
C THR A 235 0.66 -4.72 -40.90
N LEU A 236 0.56 -5.90 -40.29
CA LEU A 236 0.27 -6.02 -38.86
C LEU A 236 1.38 -5.42 -37.99
N LYS A 237 2.65 -5.66 -38.35
CA LYS A 237 3.78 -5.04 -37.66
C LYS A 237 3.75 -3.51 -37.77
N GLY A 238 3.40 -2.99 -38.95
CA GLY A 238 3.20 -1.55 -39.18
C GLY A 238 2.06 -0.96 -38.37
N LEU A 239 0.97 -1.72 -38.15
CA LEU A 239 -0.15 -1.29 -37.29
C LEU A 239 0.26 -1.11 -35.83
N PHE A 240 1.12 -1.98 -35.29
CA PHE A 240 1.64 -1.79 -33.93
C PHE A 240 2.57 -0.57 -33.86
N GLY A 241 3.50 -0.43 -34.83
CA GLY A 241 4.37 0.73 -34.93
C GLY A 241 5.12 1.02 -33.62
N GLU A 242 5.01 2.24 -33.10
CA GLU A 242 5.64 2.66 -31.83
C GLU A 242 5.02 2.00 -30.59
N TYR A 243 3.91 1.28 -30.74
CA TYR A 243 3.25 0.50 -29.70
C TYR A 243 3.58 -1.00 -29.78
N ASP A 244 4.59 -1.41 -30.58
CA ASP A 244 5.18 -2.76 -30.56
C ASP A 244 6.27 -2.83 -29.47
N PHE A 245 5.84 -2.94 -28.21
CA PHE A 245 6.74 -2.98 -27.07
C PHE A 245 7.36 -4.36 -26.90
N THR A 246 8.61 -4.39 -26.47
CA THR A 246 9.29 -5.62 -26.06
C THR A 246 9.79 -5.45 -24.65
N LEU A 247 9.35 -6.31 -23.74
CA LEU A 247 9.95 -6.41 -22.42
C LEU A 247 11.29 -7.14 -22.60
N THR A 248 12.38 -6.38 -22.47
CA THR A 248 13.74 -6.92 -22.47
C THR A 248 14.51 -6.41 -21.25
N ILE A 249 15.27 -7.30 -20.62
CA ILE A 249 16.40 -7.03 -19.72
C ILE A 249 17.41 -6.11 -20.39
N ARG A 250 17.56 -6.12 -21.73
CA ARG A 250 18.41 -5.14 -22.41
C ARG A 250 18.00 -3.70 -22.08
N GLU A 251 16.71 -3.39 -22.03
CA GLU A 251 16.24 -2.06 -21.60
C GLU A 251 16.57 -1.79 -20.12
N LEU A 252 16.60 -2.80 -19.25
CA LEU A 252 17.02 -2.65 -17.85
C LEU A 252 18.52 -2.30 -17.75
N PHE A 253 19.36 -3.08 -18.42
CA PHE A 253 20.80 -2.85 -18.44
C PHE A 253 21.15 -1.52 -19.11
N GLU A 254 20.59 -1.23 -20.28
CA GLU A 254 20.78 0.04 -20.99
C GLU A 254 20.33 1.21 -20.13
N ARG A 255 19.19 1.11 -19.45
CA ARG A 255 18.70 2.14 -18.52
C ARG A 255 19.63 2.34 -17.33
N VAL A 256 20.11 1.28 -16.70
CA VAL A 256 21.10 1.39 -15.60
C VAL A 256 22.37 2.02 -16.13
N ASP A 257 22.85 1.58 -17.29
CA ASP A 257 24.07 2.09 -17.92
C ASP A 257 23.93 3.58 -18.28
N ASP A 258 22.76 4.03 -18.75
CA ASP A 258 22.48 5.42 -19.06
C ASP A 258 22.40 6.29 -17.78
N LEU A 259 21.71 5.84 -16.74
CA LEU A 259 21.69 6.54 -15.45
C LEU A 259 23.09 6.66 -14.84
N VAL A 260 23.92 5.63 -15.00
CA VAL A 260 25.32 5.63 -14.56
C VAL A 260 26.15 6.64 -15.36
N LYS A 261 25.96 6.73 -16.68
CA LYS A 261 26.59 7.76 -17.53
C LYS A 261 26.18 9.17 -17.10
N GLU A 262 24.92 9.35 -16.72
CA GLU A 262 24.36 10.61 -16.22
C GLU A 262 24.71 10.92 -14.74
N HIS A 263 25.50 10.06 -14.08
CA HIS A 263 25.86 10.18 -12.66
C HIS A 263 24.68 10.12 -11.69
N SER A 264 23.54 9.57 -12.12
CA SER A 264 22.33 9.34 -11.32
C SER A 264 22.39 7.99 -10.59
N PHE A 265 23.42 7.81 -9.76
CA PHE A 265 23.74 6.54 -9.10
C PHE A 265 22.63 6.04 -8.16
N GLY A 266 21.96 6.92 -7.41
CA GLY A 266 20.87 6.54 -6.51
C GLY A 266 19.70 5.93 -7.28
N MET A 267 19.32 6.52 -8.41
CA MET A 267 18.25 6.00 -9.29
C MET A 267 18.63 4.65 -9.91
N ALA A 268 19.89 4.50 -10.33
CA ALA A 268 20.40 3.22 -10.82
C ALA A 268 20.35 2.15 -9.72
N LEU A 269 20.72 2.49 -8.48
CA LEU A 269 20.66 1.58 -7.34
C LEU A 269 19.23 1.17 -6.97
N MET A 270 18.23 2.05 -7.08
CA MET A 270 16.82 1.68 -6.88
C MET A 270 16.39 0.57 -7.85
N ILE A 271 16.75 0.74 -9.14
CA ILE A 271 16.44 -0.23 -10.19
C ILE A 271 17.14 -1.56 -9.94
N LEU A 272 18.43 -1.52 -9.56
CA LEU A 272 19.20 -2.72 -9.24
C LEU A 272 18.66 -3.44 -8.01
N ALA A 273 18.36 -2.73 -6.93
CA ALA A 273 17.79 -3.30 -5.71
C ALA A 273 16.47 -4.01 -5.99
N GLU A 274 15.54 -3.37 -6.71
CA GLU A 274 14.27 -3.99 -7.09
C GLU A 274 14.46 -5.26 -7.93
N SER A 275 15.43 -5.24 -8.84
CA SER A 275 15.71 -6.38 -9.72
C SER A 275 16.41 -7.53 -9.01
N LEU A 276 17.30 -7.23 -8.06
CA LEU A 276 18.13 -8.22 -7.36
C LEU A 276 17.41 -8.82 -6.14
N VAL A 277 16.60 -8.06 -5.40
CA VAL A 277 15.80 -8.59 -4.28
C VAL A 277 14.83 -9.68 -4.76
N HIS A 278 14.33 -9.57 -5.99
CA HIS A 278 13.38 -10.51 -6.56
C HIS A 278 13.96 -11.33 -7.73
N ALA A 279 15.28 -11.31 -7.93
CA ALA A 279 15.89 -12.08 -9.00
C ALA A 279 15.61 -13.58 -8.77
N PRO A 280 14.99 -14.29 -9.72
CA PRO A 280 14.89 -15.74 -9.60
C PRO A 280 16.31 -16.31 -9.58
N HIS A 281 16.59 -17.31 -8.75
CA HIS A 281 17.89 -18.01 -8.73
C HIS A 281 17.78 -19.45 -9.24
N ALA A 282 16.65 -19.78 -9.88
CA ALA A 282 16.27 -21.15 -10.18
C ALA A 282 16.93 -21.70 -11.45
N THR A 283 17.30 -20.84 -12.41
CA THR A 283 17.89 -21.27 -13.69
C THR A 283 19.26 -20.66 -13.94
N LYS A 284 20.03 -21.32 -14.81
CA LYS A 284 21.33 -20.81 -15.28
C LYS A 284 21.21 -19.42 -15.93
N GLN A 285 20.11 -19.16 -16.64
CA GLN A 285 19.87 -17.84 -17.24
C GLN A 285 19.63 -16.78 -16.17
N ASP A 286 18.91 -17.12 -15.09
CA ASP A 286 18.68 -16.16 -14.01
C ASP A 286 19.98 -15.89 -13.22
N GLN A 287 20.85 -16.88 -13.06
CA GLN A 287 22.19 -16.70 -12.48
C GLN A 287 23.08 -15.80 -13.35
N GLU A 288 23.08 -16.01 -14.67
CA GLU A 288 23.80 -15.13 -15.61
C GLU A 288 23.23 -13.69 -15.61
N PHE A 289 21.92 -13.55 -15.40
CA PHE A 289 21.25 -12.25 -15.26
C PHE A 289 21.66 -11.54 -13.97
N ALA A 290 21.55 -12.22 -12.83
CA ALA A 290 21.95 -11.69 -11.53
C ALA A 290 23.43 -11.27 -11.55
N ALA A 291 24.33 -12.09 -12.10
CA ALA A 291 25.75 -11.75 -12.21
C ALA A 291 26.02 -10.44 -12.98
N LYS A 292 25.25 -10.16 -14.04
CA LYS A 292 25.37 -8.91 -14.82
C LYS A 292 24.84 -7.68 -14.08
N LEU A 293 23.84 -7.87 -13.22
CA LEU A 293 23.34 -6.81 -12.34
C LEU A 293 24.34 -6.54 -11.21
N GLU A 294 24.92 -7.59 -10.63
CA GLU A 294 25.98 -7.50 -9.62
C GLU A 294 27.25 -6.81 -10.14
N GLU A 295 27.63 -7.06 -11.40
CA GLU A 295 28.74 -6.35 -12.05
C GLU A 295 28.51 -4.82 -12.07
N ARG A 296 27.29 -4.40 -12.44
CA ARG A 296 26.88 -2.99 -12.45
C ARG A 296 26.82 -2.40 -11.05
N LEU A 297 26.29 -3.17 -10.10
CA LEU A 297 26.29 -2.79 -8.69
C LEU A 297 27.72 -2.53 -8.20
N GLY A 298 28.66 -3.45 -8.46
CA GLY A 298 30.07 -3.30 -8.12
C GLY A 298 30.70 -2.06 -8.77
N TYR A 299 30.37 -1.77 -10.03
CA TYR A 299 30.81 -0.53 -10.68
C TYR A 299 30.30 0.72 -9.95
N ILE A 300 29.00 0.77 -9.64
CA ILE A 300 28.38 1.92 -8.95
C ILE A 300 28.98 2.10 -7.56
N ILE A 301 29.15 1.03 -6.78
CA ILE A 301 29.78 1.04 -5.46
C ILE A 301 31.21 1.59 -5.58
N GLY A 302 31.99 1.12 -6.56
CA GLY A 302 33.33 1.62 -6.81
C GLY A 302 33.36 3.11 -7.18
N ARG A 303 32.33 3.64 -7.85
CA ARG A 303 32.20 5.08 -8.14
C ARG A 303 31.81 5.87 -6.88
N LEU A 304 30.81 5.43 -6.13
CA LEU A 304 30.39 6.06 -4.89
C LEU A 304 31.49 6.07 -3.82
N GLY A 305 32.29 5.00 -3.75
CA GLY A 305 33.43 4.90 -2.82
C GLY A 305 34.58 5.86 -3.13
N ARG A 306 34.64 6.42 -4.34
CA ARG A 306 35.61 7.46 -4.74
C ARG A 306 35.07 8.88 -4.62
N MET A 307 33.77 9.03 -4.35
CA MET A 307 33.15 10.33 -4.14
C MET A 307 33.35 10.79 -2.71
N ASP A 308 33.45 12.11 -2.53
CA ASP A 308 33.29 12.69 -1.21
C ASP A 308 31.84 12.53 -0.70
N PHE A 309 31.63 12.80 0.58
CA PHE A 309 30.31 12.69 1.19
C PHE A 309 29.29 13.64 0.55
N ARG A 310 29.71 14.79 -0.01
CA ARG A 310 28.81 15.78 -0.63
C ARG A 310 28.20 15.28 -1.92
N GLY A 311 28.95 14.50 -2.72
CA GLY A 311 28.42 13.85 -3.91
C GLY A 311 27.68 12.55 -3.62
N ARG A 312 28.19 11.75 -2.67
CA ARG A 312 27.67 10.42 -2.36
C ARG A 312 26.38 10.44 -1.56
N ASP A 313 26.31 11.22 -0.48
CA ASP A 313 25.20 11.16 0.46
C ASP A 313 23.85 11.55 -0.19
N PRO A 314 23.77 12.53 -1.11
CA PRO A 314 22.53 12.79 -1.84
C PRO A 314 22.04 11.58 -2.66
N GLN A 315 22.95 10.79 -3.23
CA GLN A 315 22.59 9.57 -3.97
C GLN A 315 22.02 8.49 -3.04
N LEU A 316 22.59 8.34 -1.85
CA LEU A 316 22.09 7.41 -0.83
C LEU A 316 20.76 7.90 -0.21
N ALA A 317 20.59 9.22 -0.08
CA ALA A 317 19.35 9.81 0.44
C ALA A 317 18.14 9.51 -0.47
N LEU A 318 18.34 9.38 -1.78
CA LEU A 318 17.29 8.93 -2.70
C LEU A 318 16.73 7.55 -2.33
N LEU A 319 17.60 6.63 -1.89
CA LEU A 319 17.21 5.28 -1.46
C LEU A 319 16.41 5.33 -0.14
N VAL A 320 16.80 6.21 0.78
CA VAL A 320 16.06 6.43 2.03
C VAL A 320 14.69 7.05 1.76
N GLY A 321 14.60 8.03 0.86
CA GLY A 321 13.33 8.62 0.44
C GLY A 321 12.43 7.62 -0.28
N TRP A 322 13.02 6.68 -1.02
CA TRP A 322 12.27 5.58 -1.63
C TRP A 322 11.67 4.63 -0.59
N LEU A 323 12.41 4.29 0.48
CA LEU A 323 11.89 3.49 1.59
C LEU A 323 10.77 4.20 2.36
N ASP A 324 10.84 5.54 2.52
CA ASP A 324 9.73 6.32 3.09
C ASP A 324 8.45 6.17 2.25
N GLN A 325 8.57 6.25 0.93
CA GLN A 325 7.42 6.05 0.04
C GLN A 325 6.86 4.63 0.16
N LEU A 326 7.71 3.60 0.13
CA LEU A 326 7.27 2.21 0.20
C LEU A 326 6.62 1.88 1.56
N VAL A 327 7.28 2.21 2.67
CA VAL A 327 6.87 1.79 4.02
C VAL A 327 5.91 2.81 4.65
N GLY A 328 6.22 4.09 4.56
CA GLY A 328 5.47 5.18 5.20
C GLY A 328 4.18 5.53 4.47
N GLN A 329 4.22 5.61 3.14
CA GLN A 329 3.10 6.10 2.33
C GLN A 329 2.27 4.97 1.71
N GLN A 330 2.92 4.03 1.03
CA GLN A 330 2.26 2.96 0.27
C GLN A 330 1.96 1.70 1.09
N ARG A 331 2.51 1.59 2.31
CA ARG A 331 2.36 0.43 3.20
C ARG A 331 2.78 -0.90 2.58
N LEU A 332 3.76 -0.87 1.67
CA LEU A 332 4.40 -2.08 1.12
C LEU A 332 5.47 -2.61 2.09
N LEU A 333 5.02 -3.09 3.26
CA LEU A 333 5.87 -3.39 4.42
C LEU A 333 6.92 -4.47 4.14
N ASP A 334 6.52 -5.60 3.53
CA ASP A 334 7.43 -6.70 3.23
C ASP A 334 8.50 -6.30 2.22
N LYS A 335 8.07 -5.72 1.09
CA LYS A 335 8.97 -5.22 0.06
C LYS A 335 9.94 -4.17 0.63
N GLY A 336 9.44 -3.24 1.44
CA GLY A 336 10.27 -2.22 2.09
C GLY A 336 11.30 -2.81 3.05
N TYR A 337 10.92 -3.80 3.85
CA TYR A 337 11.83 -4.51 4.74
C TYR A 337 12.92 -5.28 3.96
N GLU A 338 12.53 -6.05 2.94
CA GLU A 338 13.46 -6.82 2.09
C GLU A 338 14.47 -5.90 1.39
N ILE A 339 14.01 -4.77 0.83
CA ILE A 339 14.89 -3.79 0.19
C ILE A 339 15.83 -3.14 1.21
N ALA A 340 15.34 -2.76 2.40
CA ALA A 340 16.19 -2.16 3.42
C ALA A 340 17.33 -3.11 3.85
N HIS A 341 17.02 -4.39 4.05
CA HIS A 341 18.02 -5.42 4.35
C HIS A 341 19.00 -5.65 3.21
N TRP A 342 18.50 -5.76 1.98
CA TRP A 342 19.36 -5.92 0.81
C TRP A 342 20.34 -4.75 0.67
N LEU A 343 19.87 -3.52 0.89
CA LEU A 343 20.72 -2.33 0.88
C LEU A 343 21.77 -2.36 2.00
N LEU A 344 21.45 -2.87 3.19
CA LEU A 344 22.41 -3.04 4.29
C LEU A 344 23.50 -4.08 3.93
N GLU A 345 23.08 -5.25 3.45
CA GLU A 345 23.97 -6.39 3.21
C GLU A 345 24.84 -6.20 1.98
N HIS A 346 24.29 -5.67 0.89
CA HIS A 346 25.00 -5.64 -0.40
C HIS A 346 25.56 -4.27 -0.76
N LEU A 347 24.87 -3.17 -0.40
CA LEU A 347 25.33 -1.83 -0.74
C LEU A 347 26.15 -1.21 0.40
N GLU A 348 25.58 -1.11 1.60
CA GLU A 348 26.20 -0.44 2.74
C GLU A 348 27.49 -1.15 3.17
N THR A 349 27.44 -2.48 3.36
CA THR A 349 28.60 -3.28 3.76
C THR A 349 29.76 -3.18 2.76
N ALA A 350 29.44 -3.29 1.46
CA ALA A 350 30.45 -3.19 0.39
C ALA A 350 31.03 -1.77 0.28
N LEU A 351 30.19 -0.75 0.38
CA LEU A 351 30.64 0.65 0.34
C LEU A 351 31.49 1.01 1.56
N ARG A 352 31.12 0.54 2.76
CA ARG A 352 31.91 0.69 3.98
C ARG A 352 33.28 0.05 3.85
N THR A 353 33.36 -1.15 3.27
CA THR A 353 34.63 -1.82 2.98
C THR A 353 35.52 -0.98 2.05
N HIS A 354 34.94 -0.37 1.02
CA HIS A 354 35.67 0.55 0.15
C HIS A 354 36.15 1.81 0.89
N LEU A 355 35.33 2.42 1.74
CA LEU A 355 35.68 3.66 2.45
C LEU A 355 36.68 3.44 3.59
N ALA A 356 36.71 2.27 4.22
CA ALA A 356 37.69 1.93 5.26
C ALA A 356 39.14 2.10 4.77
N THR A 357 39.36 1.91 3.47
CA THR A 357 40.68 2.13 2.85
C THR A 357 41.07 3.62 2.72
N HIS A 358 40.12 4.56 2.92
CA HIS A 358 40.27 5.99 2.65
C HIS A 358 40.10 6.92 3.89
N LYS A 359 40.02 6.37 5.12
CA LYS A 359 39.85 7.11 6.41
C LYS A 359 38.51 7.86 6.64
N ASP A 360 37.49 7.65 5.81
CA ASP A 360 36.17 8.33 5.90
C ASP A 360 35.05 7.44 6.52
N GLU A 361 35.40 6.48 7.36
CA GLU A 361 34.48 5.45 7.91
C GLU A 361 33.21 5.99 8.62
N PRO A 362 33.23 7.10 9.39
CA PRO A 362 32.03 7.60 10.09
C PRO A 362 30.94 8.17 9.18
N THR A 363 31.15 8.20 7.86
CA THR A 363 30.23 8.89 6.94
C THR A 363 29.03 8.06 6.49
N LEU A 364 28.98 6.76 6.80
CA LEU A 364 27.87 5.87 6.40
C LEU A 364 26.91 5.49 7.54
N ASP A 365 27.23 5.81 8.79
CA ASP A 365 26.41 5.39 9.93
C ASP A 365 25.00 5.99 9.86
N TRP A 366 24.84 7.20 9.33
CA TRP A 366 23.52 7.81 9.12
C TRP A 366 22.69 7.00 8.10
N PHE A 367 23.34 6.44 7.07
CA PHE A 367 22.67 5.67 6.04
C PHE A 367 22.23 4.33 6.60
N ALA A 368 23.14 3.60 7.26
CA ALA A 368 22.81 2.36 7.95
C ALA A 368 21.70 2.56 9.00
N TYR A 369 21.77 3.62 9.82
CA TYR A 369 20.74 3.96 10.79
C TYR A 369 19.39 4.22 10.13
N SER A 370 19.36 4.91 8.97
CA SER A 370 18.14 5.18 8.21
C SER A 370 17.50 3.90 7.66
N LEU A 371 18.30 2.98 7.11
CA LEU A 371 17.82 1.69 6.60
C LEU A 371 17.22 0.85 7.75
N ARG A 372 17.94 0.76 8.87
CA ARG A 372 17.47 0.06 10.09
C ARG A 372 16.19 0.67 10.66
N ARG A 373 16.07 2.01 10.66
CA ARG A 373 14.85 2.71 11.08
C ARG A 373 13.65 2.33 10.22
N TRP A 374 13.81 2.25 8.90
CA TRP A 374 12.71 1.84 8.00
C TRP A 374 12.37 0.36 8.15
N ALA A 375 13.36 -0.52 8.32
CA ALA A 375 13.15 -1.92 8.64
C ALA A 375 12.39 -2.09 9.96
N LEU A 376 12.78 -1.38 11.02
CA LEU A 376 12.07 -1.33 12.31
C LEU A 376 10.63 -0.86 12.14
N THR A 377 10.41 0.20 11.37
CA THR A 377 9.06 0.74 11.10
C THR A 377 8.18 -0.30 10.41
N ALA A 378 8.72 -1.02 9.42
CA ALA A 378 8.00 -2.11 8.76
C ALA A 378 7.67 -3.25 9.75
N CYS A 379 8.62 -3.65 10.59
CA CYS A 379 8.40 -4.68 11.62
C CYS A 379 7.34 -4.28 12.66
N ASN A 380 7.34 -3.03 13.14
CA ASN A 380 6.33 -2.53 14.09
C ASN A 380 4.94 -2.57 13.47
N HIS A 381 4.79 -2.12 12.22
CA HIS A 381 3.49 -2.19 11.53
C HIS A 381 2.98 -3.63 11.33
N LYS A 382 3.89 -4.60 11.17
CA LYS A 382 3.55 -6.03 11.07
C LYS A 382 3.44 -6.73 12.43
N GLY A 383 3.77 -6.08 13.55
CA GLY A 383 3.82 -6.74 14.86
C GLY A 383 4.91 -7.83 15.00
N VAL A 384 5.96 -7.80 14.17
CA VAL A 384 7.03 -8.82 14.20
C VAL A 384 8.12 -8.44 15.22
N LEU A 385 7.80 -8.63 16.50
CA LEU A 385 8.57 -8.13 17.64
C LEU A 385 10.05 -8.56 17.65
N LEU A 386 10.36 -9.82 17.32
CA LEU A 386 11.75 -10.32 17.36
C LEU A 386 12.63 -9.66 16.31
N LYS A 387 12.11 -9.46 15.08
CA LYS A 387 12.85 -8.74 14.04
C LYS A 387 12.98 -7.26 14.41
N ALA A 388 11.90 -6.64 14.91
CA ALA A 388 11.94 -5.26 15.41
C ALA A 388 13.02 -5.06 16.49
N GLN A 389 13.15 -6.01 17.43
CA GLN A 389 14.20 -5.97 18.45
C GLN A 389 15.60 -5.96 17.85
N THR A 390 15.89 -6.83 16.87
CA THR A 390 17.18 -6.86 16.18
C THR A 390 17.49 -5.53 15.49
N GLU A 391 16.51 -4.94 14.80
CA GLU A 391 16.70 -3.64 14.14
C GLU A 391 16.92 -2.50 15.14
N MET A 392 16.18 -2.51 16.26
CA MET A 392 16.36 -1.53 17.34
C MET A 392 17.75 -1.59 17.96
N GLU A 393 18.26 -2.79 18.28
CA GLU A 393 19.60 -2.96 18.88
C GLU A 393 20.70 -2.45 17.93
N ALA A 394 20.58 -2.76 16.64
CA ALA A 394 21.49 -2.24 15.61
C ALA A 394 21.44 -0.70 15.52
N MET A 395 20.25 -0.10 15.61
CA MET A 395 20.12 1.37 15.66
C MET A 395 20.77 1.97 16.91
N GLN A 396 20.58 1.36 18.08
CA GLN A 396 21.16 1.85 19.33
C GLN A 396 22.68 1.85 19.30
N TYR A 397 23.29 0.84 18.65
CA TYR A 397 24.74 0.80 18.44
C TYR A 397 25.24 1.95 17.56
N LEU A 398 24.53 2.28 16.48
CA LEU A 398 24.89 3.34 15.54
C LEU A 398 24.59 4.76 16.07
N GLN A 399 23.63 4.89 16.98
CA GLN A 399 23.09 6.17 17.44
C GLN A 399 24.14 7.17 17.94
N PRO A 400 25.14 6.81 18.78
CA PRO A 400 26.12 7.77 19.28
C PRO A 400 26.89 8.45 18.15
N SER A 401 27.30 7.69 17.13
CA SER A 401 28.04 8.21 15.97
C SER A 401 27.19 9.18 15.15
N VAL A 402 25.94 8.81 14.85
CA VAL A 402 25.01 9.65 14.09
C VAL A 402 24.65 10.93 14.85
N ALA A 403 24.51 10.86 16.18
CA ALA A 403 24.15 11.99 17.02
C ALA A 403 25.27 13.05 17.17
N MET A 404 26.49 12.79 16.71
CA MET A 404 27.59 13.77 16.75
C MET A 404 27.45 14.89 15.70
N GLN A 405 26.50 14.76 14.76
CA GLN A 405 26.25 15.76 13.71
C GLN A 405 24.88 16.41 13.92
N TRP A 406 24.87 17.75 14.03
CA TRP A 406 23.64 18.51 14.27
C TRP A 406 22.60 18.28 13.16
N GLU A 407 23.04 18.22 11.92
CA GLU A 407 22.22 17.99 10.72
C GLU A 407 21.53 16.62 10.73
N ARG A 408 22.00 15.68 11.57
CA ARG A 408 21.46 14.32 11.71
C ARG A 408 20.57 14.14 12.93
N ILE A 409 20.45 15.16 13.79
CA ILE A 409 19.57 15.10 14.98
C ILE A 409 18.11 14.76 14.62
N PRO A 410 17.49 15.31 13.55
CA PRO A 410 16.13 14.92 13.17
C PRO A 410 15.99 13.42 12.91
N LEU A 411 16.99 12.79 12.25
CA LEU A 411 17.01 11.35 12.00
C LEU A 411 17.11 10.55 13.30
N VAL A 412 17.95 10.99 14.24
CA VAL A 412 18.08 10.34 15.57
C VAL A 412 16.77 10.43 16.36
N MET A 413 16.14 11.61 16.40
CA MET A 413 14.88 11.81 17.11
C MET A 413 13.75 10.95 16.52
N ASP A 414 13.67 10.89 15.19
CA ASP A 414 12.70 10.04 14.49
C ASP A 414 12.96 8.54 14.71
N GLY A 415 14.23 8.13 14.77
CA GLY A 415 14.60 6.76 15.15
C GLY A 415 14.23 6.42 16.60
N LEU A 416 14.38 7.35 17.55
CA LEU A 416 13.91 7.17 18.93
C LEU A 416 12.40 7.02 19.01
N ILE A 417 11.64 7.73 18.17
CA ILE A 417 10.18 7.57 18.05
C ILE A 417 9.85 6.15 17.56
N ALA A 418 10.53 5.64 16.53
CA ALA A 418 10.32 4.27 16.06
C ALA A 418 10.65 3.20 17.14
N GLN A 419 11.69 3.41 17.95
CA GLN A 419 12.01 2.55 19.08
C GLN A 419 10.92 2.61 20.17
N ALA A 420 10.36 3.79 20.46
CA ALA A 420 9.29 3.93 21.45
C ALA A 420 7.99 3.24 21.02
N VAL A 421 7.70 3.19 19.72
CA VAL A 421 6.60 2.37 19.18
C VAL A 421 6.85 0.89 19.48
N HIS A 422 8.05 0.38 19.20
CA HIS A 422 8.41 -1.01 19.53
C HIS A 422 8.31 -1.30 21.04
N TYR A 423 8.76 -0.39 21.90
CA TYR A 423 8.57 -0.54 23.35
C TYR A 423 7.10 -0.58 23.74
N THR A 424 6.25 0.20 23.08
CA THR A 424 4.79 0.16 23.31
C THR A 424 4.22 -1.19 22.90
N ASP A 425 4.63 -1.72 21.74
CA ASP A 425 4.21 -3.04 21.25
C ASP A 425 4.71 -4.19 22.13
N CYS A 426 5.84 -3.99 22.82
CA CYS A 426 6.39 -4.89 23.84
C CYS A 426 5.82 -4.67 25.26
N PHE A 427 4.84 -3.79 25.44
CA PHE A 427 4.28 -3.40 26.75
C PHE A 427 5.28 -2.76 27.72
N GLU A 428 6.43 -2.28 27.23
CA GLU A 428 7.46 -1.58 28.01
C GLU A 428 7.18 -0.06 28.08
N PHE A 429 5.99 0.29 28.58
CA PHE A 429 5.47 1.66 28.52
C PHE A 429 6.36 2.70 29.20
N ASP A 430 7.03 2.35 30.31
CA ASP A 430 7.95 3.27 30.99
C ASP A 430 9.13 3.67 30.12
N LYS A 431 9.72 2.71 29.39
CA LYS A 431 10.83 2.98 28.46
C LYS A 431 10.35 3.85 27.30
N ALA A 432 9.17 3.54 26.75
CA ALA A 432 8.56 4.35 25.70
C ALA A 432 8.35 5.80 26.17
N SER A 433 7.71 5.99 27.32
CA SER A 433 7.41 7.33 27.86
C SER A 433 8.68 8.11 28.19
N GLN A 434 9.69 7.48 28.80
CA GLN A 434 10.96 8.12 29.11
C GLN A 434 11.65 8.64 27.84
N ARG A 435 11.70 7.80 26.78
CA ARG A 435 12.28 8.20 25.49
C ARG A 435 11.51 9.32 24.83
N MET A 436 10.18 9.29 24.85
CA MET A 436 9.37 10.33 24.22
C MET A 436 9.44 11.67 24.95
N ARG A 437 9.50 11.66 26.30
CA ARG A 437 9.79 12.88 27.08
C ARG A 437 11.15 13.45 26.71
N PHE A 438 12.18 12.61 26.65
CA PHE A 438 13.52 13.06 26.24
C PHE A 438 13.49 13.76 24.87
N VAL A 439 12.84 13.17 23.86
CA VAL A 439 12.71 13.79 22.53
C VAL A 439 11.92 15.10 22.60
N ALA A 440 10.75 15.09 23.25
CA ALA A 440 9.86 16.25 23.31
C ALA A 440 10.49 17.43 24.07
N ASP A 441 11.11 17.17 25.22
CA ASP A 441 11.75 18.18 26.07
C ASP A 441 13.02 18.75 25.41
N SER A 442 13.81 17.90 24.73
CA SER A 442 15.00 18.35 23.99
C SER A 442 14.63 19.32 22.88
N LEU A 443 13.59 19.01 22.10
CA LEU A 443 13.13 19.87 21.00
C LEU A 443 12.46 21.15 21.52
N LYS A 444 11.72 21.07 22.64
CA LYS A 444 11.16 22.25 23.33
C LYS A 444 12.26 23.19 23.82
N MET A 445 13.31 22.63 24.43
CA MET A 445 14.47 23.40 24.88
C MET A 445 15.14 24.11 23.70
N GLN A 446 15.39 23.40 22.59
CA GLN A 446 15.96 24.00 21.38
C GLN A 446 15.08 25.13 20.82
N ALA A 447 13.77 24.91 20.72
CA ALA A 447 12.83 25.93 20.25
C ALA A 447 12.92 27.23 21.07
N ASN A 448 12.95 27.09 22.40
CA ASN A 448 13.03 28.20 23.32
C ASN A 448 14.37 28.94 23.22
N GLU A 449 15.48 28.21 23.09
CA GLU A 449 16.81 28.81 22.98
C GLU A 449 17.00 29.59 21.67
N PHE A 450 16.52 29.06 20.53
CA PHE A 450 16.53 29.81 19.28
C PHE A 450 15.75 31.12 19.38
N HIS A 451 14.53 31.07 19.92
CA HIS A 451 13.72 32.28 20.11
C HIS A 451 14.39 33.27 21.09
N ARG A 452 15.03 32.77 22.15
CA ARG A 452 15.68 33.60 23.17
C ARG A 452 16.94 34.30 22.64
N VAL A 453 17.79 33.58 21.92
CA VAL A 453 19.10 34.08 21.46
C VAL A 453 19.01 34.83 20.14
N MET A 454 18.10 34.43 19.25
CA MET A 454 17.95 34.96 17.89
C MET A 454 16.54 35.50 17.66
N LYS A 455 16.04 36.30 18.61
CA LYS A 455 14.65 36.79 18.62
C LYS A 455 14.22 37.53 17.35
N ASP A 456 15.14 38.25 16.71
CA ASP A 456 14.86 39.01 15.49
C ASP A 456 14.69 38.10 14.26
N ASP A 457 15.41 36.97 14.21
CA ASP A 457 15.30 35.97 13.13
C ASP A 457 14.18 34.95 13.40
N PHE A 458 13.92 34.68 14.68
CA PHE A 458 12.90 33.73 15.17
C PHE A 458 11.90 34.45 16.08
N PRO A 459 10.95 35.21 15.53
CA PRO A 459 10.04 36.07 16.30
C PRO A 459 9.01 35.30 17.14
N ALA A 460 8.88 34.00 16.92
CA ALA A 460 8.04 33.09 17.70
C ALA A 460 8.81 31.80 18.03
N THR A 461 8.36 31.08 19.04
CA THR A 461 8.89 29.77 19.39
C THR A 461 8.75 28.82 18.18
N LEU A 462 9.85 28.17 17.82
CA LEU A 462 9.87 27.17 16.76
C LEU A 462 8.96 25.99 17.11
N ARG A 463 8.26 25.49 16.10
CA ARG A 463 7.47 24.25 16.20
C ARG A 463 8.20 23.14 15.44
N PHE A 464 8.19 21.94 16.01
CA PHE A 464 8.80 20.77 15.42
C PHE A 464 7.78 19.64 15.27
N ASP A 465 7.52 19.19 14.04
CA ASP A 465 6.63 18.05 13.79
C ASP A 465 7.10 16.78 14.52
N LEU A 466 8.42 16.60 14.67
CA LEU A 466 9.00 15.51 15.47
C LEU A 466 8.64 15.60 16.96
N ARG A 467 8.56 16.81 17.52
CA ARG A 467 8.09 17.00 18.90
C ARG A 467 6.63 16.61 19.02
N ALA A 468 5.79 17.04 18.09
CA ALA A 468 4.37 16.68 18.08
C ALA A 468 4.17 15.16 17.96
N ARG A 469 4.94 14.48 17.09
CA ARG A 469 4.93 13.01 16.96
C ARG A 469 5.41 12.29 18.23
N ALA A 470 6.47 12.80 18.87
CA ALA A 470 6.95 12.26 20.14
C ALA A 470 5.89 12.39 21.24
N LEU A 471 5.24 13.56 21.35
CA LEU A 471 4.14 13.78 22.30
C LEU A 471 2.93 12.89 22.00
N GLY A 472 2.54 12.71 20.73
CA GLY A 472 1.47 11.79 20.36
C GLY A 472 1.78 10.34 20.74
N THR A 473 3.03 9.89 20.56
CA THR A 473 3.49 8.55 20.98
C THR A 473 3.53 8.44 22.51
N LEU A 474 3.96 9.49 23.21
CA LEU A 474 3.93 9.57 24.67
C LEU A 474 2.50 9.39 25.19
N VAL A 475 1.53 10.11 24.62
CA VAL A 475 0.11 9.99 24.97
C VAL A 475 -0.35 8.54 24.87
N GLN A 476 -0.04 7.83 23.79
CA GLN A 476 -0.42 6.42 23.66
C GLN A 476 0.18 5.55 24.76
N SER A 477 1.49 5.67 25.01
CA SER A 477 2.18 4.89 26.05
C SER A 477 1.59 5.15 27.45
N GLU A 478 1.26 6.41 27.75
CA GLU A 478 0.72 6.84 29.04
C GLU A 478 -0.75 6.42 29.19
N ILE A 479 -1.55 6.35 28.11
CA ILE A 479 -2.90 5.80 28.14
C ILE A 479 -2.86 4.32 28.52
N PHE A 480 -2.00 3.53 27.86
CA PHE A 480 -1.93 2.10 28.12
C PHE A 480 -1.45 1.81 29.54
N ALA A 481 -0.41 2.50 30.01
CA ALA A 481 0.02 2.35 31.40
C ALA A 481 -0.97 2.92 32.41
N GLY A 482 -1.78 3.91 32.01
CA GLY A 482 -2.84 4.51 32.80
C GLY A 482 -3.94 3.53 33.22
N THR A 483 -4.06 2.40 32.54
CA THR A 483 -4.95 1.30 32.94
C THR A 483 -4.54 0.67 34.27
N ALA A 484 -3.23 0.65 34.58
CA ALA A 484 -2.69 0.13 35.84
C ALA A 484 -2.37 1.25 36.84
N ASP A 485 -2.02 2.44 36.37
CA ASP A 485 -1.72 3.62 37.19
C ASP A 485 -2.50 4.86 36.71
N PRO A 486 -3.69 5.15 37.26
CA PRO A 486 -4.52 6.27 36.84
C PRO A 486 -3.83 7.64 36.89
N ALA A 487 -2.78 7.84 37.69
CA ALA A 487 -2.04 9.10 37.73
C ALA A 487 -1.38 9.41 36.37
N ARG A 488 -1.05 8.38 35.59
CA ARG A 488 -0.47 8.52 34.25
C ARG A 488 -1.44 9.11 33.24
N LEU A 489 -2.75 8.97 33.43
CA LEU A 489 -3.75 9.58 32.57
C LEU A 489 -3.64 11.10 32.60
N GLN A 490 -3.33 11.72 33.75
CA GLN A 490 -3.11 13.16 33.82
C GLN A 490 -1.86 13.59 33.04
N SER A 491 -0.80 12.79 33.08
CA SER A 491 0.37 13.02 32.25
C SER A 491 0.04 12.96 30.76
N ALA A 492 -0.77 11.98 30.36
CA ALA A 492 -1.24 11.85 28.99
C ALA A 492 -2.10 13.06 28.56
N ARG A 493 -2.93 13.63 29.45
CA ARG A 493 -3.70 14.85 29.17
C ARG A 493 -2.76 16.02 28.86
N ASN A 494 -1.79 16.26 29.72
CA ASN A 494 -0.81 17.33 29.55
C ASN A 494 -0.04 17.18 28.23
N ALA A 495 0.46 15.98 27.93
CA ALA A 495 1.16 15.70 26.68
C ALA A 495 0.27 15.89 25.45
N SER A 496 -1.02 15.55 25.54
CA SER A 496 -1.98 15.75 24.46
C SER A 496 -2.23 17.23 24.19
N GLU A 497 -2.37 18.07 25.22
CA GLU A 497 -2.51 19.52 25.04
C GLU A 497 -1.28 20.11 24.35
N GLU A 498 -0.08 19.71 24.80
CA GLU A 498 1.16 20.14 24.15
C GLU A 498 1.26 19.69 22.70
N ALA A 499 0.82 18.46 22.38
CA ALA A 499 0.82 17.96 21.00
C ALA A 499 -0.13 18.76 20.10
N MET A 500 -1.34 19.05 20.58
CA MET A 500 -2.34 19.82 19.82
C MET A 500 -1.89 21.25 19.55
N ALA A 501 -1.14 21.86 20.48
CA ALA A 501 -0.54 23.18 20.29
C ALA A 501 0.63 23.19 19.30
N GLU A 502 1.30 22.05 19.12
CA GLU A 502 2.48 21.91 18.25
C GLU A 502 2.10 21.61 16.79
N PHE A 503 1.06 20.81 16.54
CA PHE A 503 0.65 20.44 15.18
C PHE A 503 0.09 21.64 14.40
N ASN A 504 0.62 21.83 13.18
CA ASN A 504 0.11 22.87 12.26
C ASN A 504 -1.02 22.35 11.36
N SER A 505 -0.98 21.06 11.01
CA SER A 505 -1.97 20.42 10.12
C SER A 505 -3.27 20.11 10.88
N LEU A 506 -4.42 20.40 10.25
CA LEU A 506 -5.72 19.98 10.77
C LEU A 506 -5.84 18.45 10.81
N SER A 507 -5.23 17.73 9.86
CA SER A 507 -5.27 16.26 9.82
C SER A 507 -4.52 15.63 10.99
N ASP A 508 -3.35 16.19 11.34
CA ASP A 508 -2.57 15.68 12.48
C ASP A 508 -3.24 16.03 13.81
N ARG A 509 -3.82 17.23 13.93
CA ARG A 509 -4.65 17.60 15.09
C ARG A 509 -5.88 16.70 15.21
N ALA A 510 -6.56 16.41 14.11
CA ALA A 510 -7.69 15.48 14.09
C ALA A 510 -7.29 14.08 14.60
N ARG A 511 -6.10 13.59 14.22
CA ARG A 511 -5.56 12.33 14.77
C ARG A 511 -5.27 12.43 16.27
N GLN A 512 -4.69 13.55 16.72
CA GLN A 512 -4.44 13.77 18.15
C GLN A 512 -5.73 13.83 18.96
N TYR A 513 -6.81 14.43 18.43
CA TYR A 513 -8.14 14.40 19.05
C TYR A 513 -8.67 12.96 19.21
N GLN A 514 -8.37 12.05 18.29
CA GLN A 514 -8.73 10.63 18.44
C GLN A 514 -7.96 9.97 19.59
N TYR A 515 -6.68 10.29 19.77
CA TYR A 515 -5.92 9.83 20.95
C TYR A 515 -6.46 10.43 22.24
N ARG A 516 -6.93 11.67 22.23
CA ARG A 516 -7.57 12.27 23.39
C ARG A 516 -8.92 11.60 23.70
N CYS A 517 -9.72 11.28 22.70
CA CYS A 517 -10.93 10.47 22.85
C CYS A 517 -10.61 9.11 23.50
N HIS A 518 -9.54 8.42 23.05
CA HIS A 518 -9.10 7.17 23.67
C HIS A 518 -8.74 7.35 25.15
N LEU A 519 -7.95 8.37 25.47
CA LEU A 519 -7.55 8.68 26.84
C LEU A 519 -8.77 8.83 27.75
N GLU A 520 -9.72 9.67 27.36
CA GLU A 520 -10.87 9.98 28.20
C GLU A 520 -11.84 8.80 28.29
N THR A 521 -11.88 7.95 27.26
CA THR A 521 -12.60 6.67 27.33
C THR A 521 -12.02 5.75 28.41
N VAL A 522 -10.69 5.64 28.49
CA VAL A 522 -10.00 4.86 29.54
C VAL A 522 -10.21 5.49 30.91
N ALA A 523 -10.24 6.83 30.98
CA ALA A 523 -10.52 7.58 32.19
C ALA A 523 -12.01 7.56 32.63
N ARG A 524 -12.89 6.89 31.87
CA ARG A 524 -14.35 6.85 32.08
C ARG A 524 -15.05 8.21 31.95
N ASP A 525 -14.39 9.20 31.35
CA ASP A 525 -14.98 10.50 31.00
C ASP A 525 -15.52 10.44 29.56
N TYR A 526 -16.68 9.79 29.41
CA TYR A 526 -17.28 9.56 28.10
C TYR A 526 -17.77 10.85 27.43
N ASP A 527 -18.14 11.86 28.21
CA ASP A 527 -18.59 13.15 27.69
C ASP A 527 -17.47 13.87 26.96
N THR A 528 -16.32 14.00 27.62
CA THR A 528 -15.12 14.56 27.02
C THR A 528 -14.62 13.67 25.87
N ALA A 529 -14.70 12.35 25.99
CA ALA A 529 -14.31 11.43 24.91
C ALA A 529 -15.12 11.67 23.61
N ARG A 530 -16.45 11.81 23.71
CA ARG A 530 -17.33 12.10 22.57
C ARG A 530 -17.02 13.46 21.96
N LYS A 531 -16.81 14.48 22.79
CA LYS A 531 -16.48 15.84 22.36
C LYS A 531 -15.22 15.86 21.47
N TYR A 532 -14.13 15.23 21.92
CA TYR A 532 -12.90 15.14 21.12
C TYR A 532 -13.08 14.30 19.84
N LEU A 533 -13.94 13.29 19.86
CA LEU A 533 -14.21 12.50 18.67
C LEU A 533 -14.94 13.32 17.59
N VAL A 534 -15.90 14.17 17.99
CA VAL A 534 -16.54 15.12 17.07
C VAL A 534 -15.56 16.14 16.54
N TRP A 535 -14.67 16.69 17.39
CA TRP A 535 -13.60 17.57 16.93
C TRP A 535 -12.72 16.94 15.85
N SER A 536 -12.38 15.66 16.00
CA SER A 536 -11.65 14.91 14.98
C SER A 536 -12.40 14.82 13.65
N LEU A 537 -13.71 14.51 13.71
CA LEU A 537 -14.58 14.32 12.55
C LEU A 537 -14.85 15.60 11.78
N GLU A 538 -15.04 16.70 12.50
CA GLU A 538 -15.35 18.01 11.91
C GLU A 538 -14.08 18.73 11.43
N GLY A 539 -12.92 18.39 11.98
CA GLY A 539 -11.64 19.02 11.63
C GLY A 539 -11.62 20.52 11.92
N ALA A 540 -12.32 20.94 12.98
CA ALA A 540 -12.53 22.33 13.34
C ALA A 540 -11.75 22.74 14.59
N ASP A 541 -11.33 24.01 14.64
CA ASP A 541 -10.67 24.61 15.80
C ASP A 541 -11.67 25.11 16.87
N ALA A 542 -12.95 25.21 16.52
CA ALA A 542 -14.01 25.66 17.41
C ALA A 542 -14.66 24.49 18.14
N GLU A 543 -15.02 24.70 19.41
CA GLU A 543 -15.70 23.72 20.25
C GLU A 543 -17.00 23.19 19.61
N PRO A 544 -17.25 21.86 19.60
CA PRO A 544 -18.46 21.34 19.00
C PRO A 544 -19.64 21.62 19.93
N THR A 545 -20.75 22.07 19.35
CA THR A 545 -21.97 22.41 20.10
C THR A 545 -22.84 21.19 20.39
N GLU A 546 -22.67 20.11 19.62
CA GLU A 546 -23.34 18.82 19.83
C GLU A 546 -22.35 17.67 19.65
N TYR A 547 -22.31 16.76 20.61
CA TYR A 547 -21.45 15.56 20.59
C TYR A 547 -22.20 14.31 21.07
N SER A 548 -23.47 14.20 20.68
CA SER A 548 -24.29 13.01 20.90
C SER A 548 -23.75 11.81 20.10
N HIS A 549 -24.00 10.57 20.55
CA HIS A 549 -23.65 9.39 19.75
C HIS A 549 -24.33 9.37 18.38
N ASN A 550 -25.55 9.89 18.29
CA ASN A 550 -26.25 10.06 17.02
C ASN A 550 -25.45 10.96 16.07
N ARG A 551 -24.98 12.12 16.57
CA ARG A 551 -24.15 13.04 15.78
C ARG A 551 -22.86 12.39 15.31
N ILE A 552 -22.18 11.63 16.17
CA ILE A 552 -20.95 10.91 15.83
C ILE A 552 -21.23 9.86 14.74
N ALA A 553 -22.31 9.09 14.87
CA ALA A 553 -22.67 8.06 13.90
C ALA A 553 -23.03 8.65 12.53
N ASP A 554 -23.77 9.76 12.50
CA ASP A 554 -24.12 10.50 11.30
C ASP A 554 -22.84 11.05 10.62
N LEU A 555 -21.91 11.64 11.38
CA LEU A 555 -20.63 12.13 10.87
C LEU A 555 -19.73 11.01 10.29
N ILE A 556 -19.69 9.84 10.94
CA ILE A 556 -18.95 8.67 10.42
C ILE A 556 -19.57 8.21 9.09
N ALA A 557 -20.91 8.14 9.02
CA ALA A 557 -21.60 7.76 7.78
C ALA A 557 -21.30 8.74 6.65
N ASP A 558 -21.42 10.05 6.91
CA ASP A 558 -21.15 11.11 5.92
C ASP A 558 -19.71 11.04 5.39
N LYS A 559 -18.74 10.80 6.28
CA LYS A 559 -17.31 10.75 5.91
C LYS A 559 -16.88 9.44 5.27
N SER A 560 -17.63 8.34 5.47
CA SER A 560 -17.29 7.02 4.89
C SER A 560 -17.36 6.97 3.36
N VAL A 561 -17.94 7.99 2.73
CA VAL A 561 -18.06 8.12 1.26
C VAL A 561 -16.80 8.77 0.65
N ASP A 562 -15.96 9.42 1.46
CA ASP A 562 -14.74 10.08 1.02
C ASP A 562 -13.54 9.10 1.01
N PRO A 563 -12.98 8.73 -0.15
CA PRO A 563 -11.85 7.80 -0.23
C PRO A 563 -10.57 8.32 0.44
N GLU A 564 -10.43 9.64 0.62
CA GLU A 564 -9.27 10.24 1.29
C GLU A 564 -9.41 10.20 2.81
N TRP A 565 -10.62 9.99 3.34
CA TRP A 565 -10.88 9.97 4.77
C TRP A 565 -10.87 8.55 5.33
N LYS A 566 -10.00 8.30 6.31
CA LYS A 566 -9.90 7.00 7.01
C LYS A 566 -10.98 6.87 8.08
N ALA A 567 -12.25 6.80 7.65
CA ALA A 567 -13.41 6.72 8.53
C ALA A 567 -13.33 5.54 9.52
N GLU A 568 -12.60 4.49 9.18
CA GLU A 568 -12.38 3.30 10.00
C GLU A 568 -11.72 3.62 11.33
N PHE A 569 -10.80 4.59 11.38
CA PHE A 569 -10.14 4.99 12.63
C PHE A 569 -11.11 5.69 13.57
N THR A 570 -11.95 6.57 13.04
CA THR A 570 -12.97 7.22 13.86
C THR A 570 -14.01 6.20 14.35
N LEU A 571 -14.44 5.29 13.47
CA LEU A 571 -15.34 4.19 13.84
C LEU A 571 -14.73 3.33 14.96
N LEU A 572 -13.45 2.98 14.87
CA LEU A 572 -12.72 2.28 15.93
C LEU A 572 -12.86 3.00 17.27
N HIS A 573 -12.64 4.31 17.31
CA HIS A 573 -12.70 5.09 18.55
C HIS A 573 -14.13 5.21 19.10
N TRP A 574 -15.15 5.34 18.24
CA TRP A 574 -16.55 5.34 18.67
C TRP A 574 -16.97 3.99 19.25
N LEU A 575 -16.62 2.88 18.59
CA LEU A 575 -16.87 1.53 19.09
C LEU A 575 -16.12 1.26 20.41
N ARG A 576 -14.94 1.84 20.60
CA ARG A 576 -14.20 1.77 21.87
C ARG A 576 -14.98 2.40 23.02
N ILE A 577 -15.53 3.61 22.81
CA ILE A 577 -16.40 4.26 23.81
C ILE A 577 -17.52 3.32 24.22
N GLY A 578 -18.24 2.78 23.23
CA GLY A 578 -19.35 1.86 23.46
C GLY A 578 -18.97 0.56 24.17
N ALA A 579 -17.87 -0.07 23.76
CA ALA A 579 -17.38 -1.29 24.39
C ALA A 579 -17.00 -1.06 25.86
N TYR A 580 -16.29 0.03 26.17
CA TYR A 580 -15.94 0.37 27.56
C TYR A 580 -17.17 0.72 28.39
N ALA A 581 -18.14 1.45 27.84
CA ALA A 581 -19.41 1.72 28.52
C ALA A 581 -20.18 0.42 28.83
N CYS A 582 -20.19 -0.53 27.91
CA CYS A 582 -20.79 -1.85 28.12
C CYS A 582 -20.10 -2.64 29.25
N LEU A 583 -18.76 -2.73 29.22
CA LEU A 583 -17.98 -3.44 30.23
C LEU A 583 -18.17 -2.83 31.63
N ASN A 584 -18.03 -1.51 31.74
CA ASN A 584 -18.17 -0.83 33.03
C ASN A 584 -19.61 -0.94 33.60
N ALA A 585 -20.64 -0.88 32.75
CA ALA A 585 -22.02 -1.12 33.19
C ALA A 585 -22.21 -2.54 33.75
N HIS A 586 -21.49 -3.52 33.20
CA HIS A 586 -21.53 -4.90 33.68
C HIS A 586 -20.82 -5.04 35.03
N GLU A 587 -19.61 -4.49 35.17
CA GLU A 587 -18.85 -4.48 36.43
C GLU A 587 -19.64 -3.83 37.57
N ALA A 588 -20.25 -2.68 37.32
CA ALA A 588 -21.05 -1.97 38.31
C ALA A 588 -22.25 -2.81 38.78
N SER A 589 -22.88 -3.57 37.87
CA SER A 589 -24.00 -4.45 38.20
C SER A 589 -23.59 -5.63 39.12
N HIS A 590 -22.36 -6.14 38.99
CA HIS A 590 -21.84 -7.21 39.86
C HIS A 590 -21.38 -6.71 41.22
N HIS A 591 -20.81 -5.51 41.30
CA HIS A 591 -20.36 -4.92 42.57
C HIS A 591 -21.52 -4.66 43.54
N VAL A 592 -22.68 -4.21 43.06
CA VAL A 592 -23.88 -4.01 43.91
C VAL A 592 -24.36 -5.33 44.51
N LEU A 593 -24.40 -6.41 43.72
CA LEU A 593 -24.81 -7.74 44.20
C LEU A 593 -23.85 -8.33 45.25
N ALA A 594 -22.58 -7.87 45.28
CA ALA A 594 -21.58 -8.28 46.26
C ALA A 594 -21.65 -7.43 47.54
N VAL A 595 -21.90 -6.12 47.43
CA VAL A 595 -21.98 -5.18 48.58
C VAL A 595 -23.28 -5.38 49.37
N ASP A 596 -24.41 -5.63 48.70
CA ASP A 596 -25.72 -5.95 49.33
C ASP A 596 -25.66 -7.22 50.20
N ARG A 597 -24.60 -8.04 50.08
CA ARG A 597 -24.39 -9.24 50.90
C ARG A 597 -23.52 -9.02 52.14
N ILE A 598 -22.82 -7.88 52.27
CA ILE A 598 -21.72 -7.75 53.25
C ILE A 598 -21.86 -6.59 54.26
N ALA A 599 -22.57 -5.49 53.99
CA ALA A 599 -22.62 -4.39 54.97
C ALA A 599 -23.92 -3.57 54.97
N GLY A 600 -24.32 -3.16 56.18
CA GLY A 600 -25.35 -2.16 56.42
C GLY A 600 -24.81 -0.73 56.43
N ASP A 601 -25.70 0.19 56.05
CA ASP A 601 -25.81 1.63 56.34
C ASP A 601 -24.74 2.67 55.93
N ASP A 602 -23.62 2.32 55.28
CA ASP A 602 -22.76 3.34 54.63
C ASP A 602 -23.00 3.40 53.11
N GLN A 603 -24.14 3.97 52.70
CA GLN A 603 -24.48 4.36 51.32
C GLN A 603 -23.92 5.76 51.02
N ILE A 604 -22.75 5.87 50.36
CA ILE A 604 -22.26 7.15 49.83
C ILE A 604 -21.69 6.95 48.40
N ASP A 605 -22.17 7.79 47.46
CA ASP A 605 -21.72 8.09 46.09
C ASP A 605 -21.68 7.01 44.98
N THR A 606 -21.82 5.72 45.28
CA THR A 606 -21.73 4.66 44.25
C THR A 606 -22.97 4.56 43.32
N GLU A 607 -24.16 4.94 43.79
CA GLU A 607 -25.40 4.86 42.99
C GLU A 607 -25.42 5.87 41.83
N SER A 608 -24.89 7.09 42.03
CA SER A 608 -24.88 8.14 41.00
C SER A 608 -23.97 7.77 39.83
N GLU A 609 -22.77 7.25 40.10
CA GLU A 609 -21.81 6.84 39.07
C GLU A 609 -22.35 5.66 38.23
N GLN A 610 -23.05 4.72 38.87
CA GLN A 610 -23.65 3.58 38.18
C GLN A 610 -24.79 3.96 37.23
N ILE A 611 -25.61 4.94 37.64
CA ILE A 611 -26.68 5.48 36.80
C ILE A 611 -26.09 6.12 35.55
N ASP A 612 -25.03 6.91 35.70
CA ASP A 612 -24.38 7.59 34.57
C ASP A 612 -23.75 6.62 33.57
N ILE A 613 -23.07 5.57 34.04
CA ILE A 613 -22.47 4.54 33.16
C ILE A 613 -23.55 3.76 32.39
N SER A 614 -24.66 3.42 33.04
CA SER A 614 -25.77 2.71 32.39
C SER A 614 -26.45 3.58 31.32
N ILE A 615 -26.63 4.87 31.61
CA ILE A 615 -27.16 5.85 30.66
C ILE A 615 -26.25 5.97 29.43
N GLU A 616 -24.93 5.99 29.62
CA GLU A 616 -23.97 6.05 28.51
C GLU A 616 -24.09 4.83 27.59
N ARG A 617 -24.08 3.62 28.16
CA ARG A 617 -24.26 2.36 27.41
C ARG A 617 -25.54 2.42 26.58
N ASP A 618 -26.65 2.81 27.17
CA ASP A 618 -27.96 2.79 26.51
C ASP A 618 -28.05 3.83 25.39
N LYS A 619 -27.48 5.03 25.60
CA LYS A 619 -27.35 6.07 24.55
C LYS A 619 -26.50 5.57 23.37
N PHE A 620 -25.38 4.89 23.65
CA PHE A 620 -24.52 4.32 22.62
C PHE A 620 -25.26 3.25 21.80
N LEU A 621 -25.85 2.27 22.47
CA LEU A 621 -26.54 1.15 21.81
C LEU A 621 -27.71 1.63 20.94
N ALA A 622 -28.48 2.60 21.42
CA ALA A 622 -29.57 3.21 20.65
C ALA A 622 -29.06 3.89 19.35
N ALA A 623 -27.94 4.62 19.42
CA ALA A 623 -27.34 5.25 18.25
C ALA A 623 -26.71 4.23 17.29
N LEU A 624 -26.10 3.16 17.82
CA LEU A 624 -25.54 2.08 17.02
C LEU A 624 -26.62 1.35 16.22
N ASP A 625 -27.75 1.06 16.84
CA ASP A 625 -28.89 0.40 16.17
C ASP A 625 -29.52 1.28 15.10
N ARG A 626 -29.64 2.60 15.35
CA ARG A 626 -30.15 3.55 14.36
C ARG A 626 -29.24 3.68 13.13
N SER A 627 -27.92 3.68 13.33
CA SER A 627 -26.95 4.05 12.30
C SER A 627 -26.52 2.90 11.38
N GLU A 628 -26.88 1.66 11.70
CA GLU A 628 -26.50 0.45 10.97
C GLU A 628 -24.98 0.26 10.78
N GLN A 629 -24.14 0.92 11.59
CA GLN A 629 -22.68 0.89 11.43
C GLN A 629 -22.06 -0.52 11.62
N LEU A 630 -22.76 -1.42 12.29
CA LEU A 630 -22.39 -2.85 12.37
C LEU A 630 -22.43 -3.56 10.99
N ASN A 631 -23.18 -3.03 10.03
CA ASN A 631 -23.27 -3.55 8.67
C ASN A 631 -22.16 -3.00 7.75
N SER A 632 -21.33 -2.07 8.24
CA SER A 632 -20.21 -1.52 7.46
C SER A 632 -19.20 -2.60 7.08
N GLY A 633 -18.47 -2.38 5.97
CA GLY A 633 -17.44 -3.31 5.52
C GLY A 633 -16.37 -3.58 6.59
N ALA A 634 -16.02 -2.56 7.38
CA ALA A 634 -15.07 -2.67 8.49
C ALA A 634 -15.56 -3.61 9.60
N CYS A 635 -16.80 -3.42 10.09
CA CYS A 635 -17.41 -4.28 11.11
C CYS A 635 -17.69 -5.71 10.59
N GLN A 636 -17.80 -5.88 9.28
CA GLN A 636 -17.95 -7.20 8.65
C GLN A 636 -16.62 -7.91 8.35
N GLY A 637 -15.48 -7.29 8.68
CA GLY A 637 -14.16 -7.88 8.42
C GLY A 637 -13.81 -7.96 6.92
N ARG A 638 -14.34 -7.04 6.10
CA ARG A 638 -14.00 -6.95 4.67
C ARG A 638 -12.71 -6.18 4.40
N LEU A 639 -12.10 -5.63 5.44
CA LEU A 639 -10.81 -4.94 5.38
C LEU A 639 -9.71 -5.90 5.83
N SER A 640 -8.63 -5.99 5.05
CA SER A 640 -7.48 -6.85 5.33
C SER A 640 -6.42 -6.20 6.22
N GLU A 641 -6.58 -4.93 6.58
CA GLU A 641 -5.55 -4.14 7.25
C GLU A 641 -6.08 -3.45 8.53
N TYR A 642 -5.15 -3.02 9.38
CA TYR A 642 -5.45 -2.20 10.55
C TYR A 642 -6.23 -0.94 10.14
N PRO A 643 -7.35 -0.59 10.83
CA PRO A 643 -7.73 -0.99 12.19
C PRO A 643 -8.73 -2.15 12.32
N ALA A 644 -8.92 -3.00 11.30
CA ALA A 644 -9.96 -4.05 11.29
C ALA A 644 -9.97 -4.96 12.53
N HIS A 645 -8.79 -5.37 13.01
CA HIS A 645 -8.64 -6.21 14.20
C HIS A 645 -9.29 -5.61 15.46
N SER A 646 -8.95 -4.36 15.76
CA SER A 646 -9.47 -3.67 16.94
C SER A 646 -10.97 -3.37 16.81
N ILE A 647 -11.46 -3.10 15.59
CA ILE A 647 -12.89 -2.96 15.33
C ILE A 647 -13.63 -4.26 15.65
N LEU A 648 -13.17 -5.39 15.11
CA LEU A 648 -13.84 -6.69 15.32
C LEU A 648 -13.81 -7.12 16.79
N ARG A 649 -12.74 -6.81 17.53
CA ARG A 649 -12.69 -6.99 19.00
C ARG A 649 -13.81 -6.23 19.70
N PHE A 650 -13.94 -4.92 19.44
CA PHE A 650 -15.00 -4.13 20.08
C PHE A 650 -16.40 -4.55 19.62
N VAL A 651 -16.59 -4.93 18.36
CA VAL A 651 -17.85 -5.50 17.87
C VAL A 651 -18.21 -6.78 18.63
N ALA A 652 -17.24 -7.65 18.93
CA ALA A 652 -17.48 -8.86 19.70
C ALA A 652 -17.96 -8.55 21.13
N VAL A 653 -17.29 -7.61 21.81
CA VAL A 653 -17.65 -7.16 23.17
C VAL A 653 -19.03 -6.52 23.20
N ILE A 654 -19.33 -5.62 22.25
CA ILE A 654 -20.64 -4.96 22.16
C ILE A 654 -21.76 -5.98 21.94
N ASN A 655 -21.57 -6.95 21.04
CA ASN A 655 -22.58 -8.00 20.81
C ASN A 655 -22.75 -8.93 22.01
N ALA A 656 -21.67 -9.24 22.75
CA ALA A 656 -21.76 -9.99 23.99
C ALA A 656 -22.58 -9.25 25.06
N ALA A 657 -22.33 -7.95 25.24
CA ALA A 657 -23.10 -7.10 26.15
C ALA A 657 -24.59 -7.02 25.79
N ARG A 658 -24.92 -7.11 24.49
CA ARG A 658 -26.30 -7.21 23.97
C ARG A 658 -26.92 -8.61 24.11
N ARG A 659 -26.17 -9.60 24.59
CA ARG A 659 -26.53 -11.03 24.62
C ARG A 659 -26.76 -11.64 23.21
N ASN A 660 -26.14 -11.05 22.19
CA ASN A 660 -26.14 -11.55 20.82
C ASN A 660 -24.92 -12.46 20.59
N TRP A 661 -24.95 -13.65 21.21
CA TRP A 661 -23.80 -14.57 21.24
C TRP A 661 -23.31 -15.01 19.85
N ASP A 662 -24.24 -15.27 18.93
CA ASP A 662 -23.89 -15.71 17.57
C ASP A 662 -23.09 -14.65 16.81
N GLU A 663 -23.49 -13.37 16.91
CA GLU A 663 -22.79 -12.25 16.27
C GLU A 663 -21.45 -11.95 16.95
N SER A 664 -21.37 -12.10 18.29
CA SER A 664 -20.11 -11.98 19.02
C SER A 664 -19.11 -13.06 18.57
N LEU A 665 -19.53 -14.32 18.51
CA LEU A 665 -18.72 -15.42 18.01
C LEU A 665 -18.35 -15.26 16.53
N LEU A 666 -19.25 -14.72 15.70
CA LEU A 666 -18.98 -14.42 14.31
C LEU A 666 -17.89 -13.34 14.16
N ALA A 667 -17.94 -12.28 14.97
CA ALA A 667 -16.90 -11.25 15.00
C ALA A 667 -15.54 -11.83 15.41
N LEU A 668 -15.49 -12.70 16.43
CA LEU A 668 -14.26 -13.41 16.82
C LEU A 668 -13.74 -14.36 15.74
N ARG A 669 -14.64 -15.05 15.01
CA ARG A 669 -14.24 -15.90 13.86
C ARG A 669 -13.68 -15.07 12.71
N ARG A 670 -14.28 -13.92 12.41
CA ARG A 670 -13.77 -12.97 11.42
C ARG A 670 -12.41 -12.43 11.84
N LEU A 671 -12.24 -12.06 13.11
CA LEU A 671 -10.97 -11.61 13.67
C LEU A 671 -9.88 -12.66 13.47
N HIS A 672 -10.18 -13.93 13.77
CA HIS A 672 -9.28 -15.05 13.56
C HIS A 672 -8.99 -15.34 12.08
N ALA A 673 -9.95 -15.06 11.18
CA ALA A 673 -9.78 -15.29 9.75
C ALA A 673 -8.95 -14.20 9.06
N LEU A 674 -8.93 -12.98 9.59
CA LEU A 674 -8.10 -11.89 9.08
C LEU A 674 -6.61 -12.22 9.26
N ASP A 675 -6.24 -12.68 10.46
CA ASP A 675 -4.88 -13.11 10.77
C ASP A 675 -4.94 -14.48 11.47
N PRO A 676 -4.91 -15.59 10.71
CA PRO A 676 -4.82 -16.91 11.32
C PRO A 676 -3.53 -16.97 12.13
N ILE A 677 -3.62 -17.27 13.43
CA ILE A 677 -2.45 -17.34 14.32
C ILE A 677 -1.45 -18.37 13.75
N GLU A 678 -0.46 -17.89 13.02
CA GLU A 678 0.70 -18.68 12.59
C GLU A 678 1.80 -18.61 13.67
N LYS A 679 2.80 -19.49 13.57
CA LYS A 679 3.93 -19.51 14.50
C LYS A 679 4.77 -18.24 14.33
N GLY A 680 4.58 -17.25 15.20
CA GLY A 680 5.45 -16.06 15.27
C GLY A 680 4.78 -14.76 15.70
N GLU A 681 3.45 -14.71 15.73
CA GLU A 681 2.69 -13.46 15.93
C GLU A 681 2.06 -13.39 17.31
N LEU A 682 2.92 -13.31 18.35
CA LEU A 682 2.51 -13.32 19.75
C LEU A 682 1.51 -12.20 20.10
N VAL A 683 1.69 -11.00 19.53
CA VAL A 683 0.81 -9.84 19.78
C VAL A 683 -0.61 -10.10 19.30
N LEU A 684 -0.77 -10.67 18.09
CA LEU A 684 -2.08 -10.98 17.53
C LEU A 684 -2.78 -12.09 18.32
N ALA A 685 -2.03 -13.10 18.77
CA ALA A 685 -2.54 -14.11 19.69
C ALA A 685 -3.02 -13.51 21.03
N MET A 686 -2.28 -12.53 21.57
CA MET A 686 -2.69 -11.80 22.79
C MET A 686 -3.94 -10.95 22.57
N ILE A 687 -4.07 -10.28 21.41
CA ILE A 687 -5.28 -9.54 21.06
C ILE A 687 -6.50 -10.47 20.98
N GLN A 688 -6.36 -11.63 20.33
CA GLN A 688 -7.42 -12.62 20.24
C GLN A 688 -7.79 -13.19 21.62
N LEU A 689 -6.80 -13.49 22.47
CA LEU A 689 -7.03 -13.96 23.84
C LEU A 689 -7.72 -12.90 24.71
N ALA A 690 -7.28 -11.65 24.63
CA ALA A 690 -7.90 -10.53 25.34
C ALA A 690 -9.36 -10.35 24.90
N ALA A 691 -9.63 -10.37 23.58
CA ALA A 691 -10.98 -10.29 23.05
C ALA A 691 -11.88 -11.44 23.54
N GLN A 692 -11.36 -12.67 23.58
CA GLN A 692 -12.08 -13.83 24.13
C GLN A 692 -12.35 -13.68 25.63
N THR A 693 -11.38 -13.16 26.38
CA THR A 693 -11.50 -12.94 27.83
C THR A 693 -12.54 -11.87 28.13
N GLU A 694 -12.55 -10.76 27.39
CA GLU A 694 -13.54 -9.68 27.52
C GLU A 694 -14.96 -10.11 27.12
N VAL A 695 -15.10 -11.04 26.18
CA VAL A 695 -16.40 -11.61 25.80
C VAL A 695 -16.89 -12.64 26.82
N ALA A 696 -15.98 -13.33 27.51
CA ALA A 696 -16.30 -14.35 28.51
C ALA A 696 -16.62 -13.76 29.89
N ALA A 697 -16.00 -12.62 30.24
CA ALA A 697 -16.30 -11.83 31.43
C ALA A 697 -17.68 -11.14 31.30
#